data_AF-L1JBT4-F1
#
_entry.id   AF-L1JBT4-F1
#
_cell.length_a   1.000
_cell.length_b   1.000
_cell.length_c   1.000
_cell.angle_alpha   90.00
_cell.angle_beta   90.00
_cell.angle_gamma   90.00
#
_symmetry.space_group_name_H-M   'P 1'
#
loop_
_entity.id
_entity.type
_entity.pdbx_description
1 polymer ?
#
loop_
_entity_poly.entity_id
_entity_poly.type
_entity_poly.pdbx_seq_one_letter_code
_entity_poly.pdbx_strand_id
1 'polypeptide(L)'
;MVRQGRLSTQALLQALLGLYSAAYCCLLEGSFTNERGTTIISKQESNFVVSFLNDAQDKEGWLVATGTLSKNGSRWCTCGAGGSCTSSEGLCRELTVTFIRANKSVAMVLNGTVELDCQGVTSWSNGYGDWWKPDPSIKELHIVSMTHLDVGFTNTTHSVCDMYFEKHFPQALETHYELKARGGAETYTWTVFPWLLLEFFDGAAGCARRRRTEQEMMEMKVAIESGAIIWQANALNSFMELYDETLLDYSLSLRHELNAMFAAKSGLLAGKQTDVPGMSIAAVPALHKKGVRAFHIGYNGACKKPEALPPLFRWLHKESGKELLVMAEASYGWLVRFQDIALVFQYGSDNGLPPKPGQVLQFWRTMQNRFPQAKLISSSLDAFVSRVMNSPGYANLPIVDKDIGDSWLYGSPADPIRLAAYREAVRFINEKIAQAIHEEVAQDLPTTRDLRNTIGFFHVLRTPDGNWSNEEFHRVDSRYAMLEMEWADQRLYNHPLPTHNKGTWGRLVEELEGRLRMVEGGKVAFNTTDGSLSYLRRSEAGAFQWAKSFGRMRYRTYSEQDFLHFNEEYTPGCIPCDDFAKLGMETAHPVSRTWDFRVSSAAANIMKGTVRLGAYTFASCSILLHLLIHDRKLSYNIPGPNKTAVSLQVSWTNKTATRLAESTWISFEPNHETSATWQMHTLGSWLSPYRVVENGTRHVFSVWDGVRLIQETSPTLQPTRQQGLLSSSQPPVLD
;
A
#
# COMPACT_ATOMS: atom_id res chain seq x y z
N MET A 1 14.53 30.99 11.01
CA MET A 1 15.64 31.20 11.97
C MET A 1 15.80 32.66 12.34
N VAL A 2 16.03 33.56 11.36
CA VAL A 2 16.00 35.03 11.60
C VAL A 2 14.66 35.48 12.19
N ARG A 3 13.53 35.04 11.59
CA ARG A 3 12.18 35.30 12.12
C ARG A 3 11.87 34.63 13.47
N GLN A 4 12.69 33.68 13.93
CA GLN A 4 12.52 32.98 15.21
C GLN A 4 13.54 33.46 16.26
N GLY A 5 14.33 34.50 15.96
CA GLY A 5 15.35 35.04 16.86
C GLY A 5 16.51 34.09 17.16
N ARG A 6 16.74 33.06 16.33
CA ARG A 6 17.77 32.01 16.55
C ARG A 6 19.06 32.23 15.78
N LEU A 7 19.06 33.09 14.75
CA LEU A 7 20.23 33.49 13.97
C LEU A 7 20.08 34.93 13.51
N SER A 8 21.19 35.67 13.46
CA SER A 8 21.21 36.99 12.83
C SER A 8 21.11 36.87 11.30
N THR A 9 20.52 37.88 10.65
CA THR A 9 20.42 37.96 9.18
C THR A 9 21.78 37.84 8.50
N GLN A 10 22.82 38.37 9.16
CA GLN A 10 24.20 38.34 8.68
C GLN A 10 24.79 36.92 8.71
N ALA A 11 24.55 36.14 9.78
CA ALA A 11 25.01 34.76 9.87
C ALA A 11 24.34 33.85 8.82
N LEU A 12 23.05 34.07 8.52
CA LEU A 12 22.34 33.35 7.45
C LEU A 12 22.89 33.73 6.06
N LEU A 13 23.17 35.01 5.83
CA LEU A 13 23.73 35.48 4.55
C LEU A 13 25.14 34.91 4.30
N GLN A 14 25.98 34.85 5.34
CA GLN A 14 27.31 34.25 5.26
C GLN A 14 27.25 32.75 4.96
N ALA A 15 26.31 32.03 5.57
CA ALA A 15 26.10 30.62 5.27
C ALA A 15 25.70 30.42 3.80
N LEU A 16 24.71 31.17 3.30
CA LEU A 16 24.28 31.11 1.90
C LEU A 16 25.42 31.46 0.92
N LEU A 17 26.26 32.45 1.26
CA LEU A 17 27.44 32.80 0.47
C LEU A 17 28.49 31.69 0.47
N GLY A 18 28.77 31.03 1.59
CA GLY A 18 29.73 29.91 1.61
C GLY A 18 29.22 28.68 0.87
N LEU A 19 27.91 28.44 0.85
CA LEU A 19 27.26 27.39 0.08
C LEU A 19 27.39 27.64 -1.42
N TYR A 20 27.13 28.89 -1.85
CA TYR A 20 27.31 29.33 -3.23
C TYR A 20 28.79 29.28 -3.66
N SER A 21 29.70 29.76 -2.81
CA SER A 21 31.14 29.68 -3.06
C SER A 21 31.68 28.25 -3.07
N ALA A 22 31.10 27.33 -2.30
CA ALA A 22 31.44 25.91 -2.33
C ALA A 22 30.99 25.25 -3.65
N ALA A 23 29.77 25.57 -4.12
CA ALA A 23 29.30 25.15 -5.44
C ALA A 23 30.22 25.67 -6.57
N TYR A 24 30.71 26.91 -6.44
CA TYR A 24 31.67 27.50 -7.38
C TYR A 24 33.08 26.88 -7.28
N CYS A 25 33.58 26.59 -6.07
CA CYS A 25 34.87 25.91 -5.85
C CYS A 25 34.90 24.47 -6.36
N CYS A 26 33.75 23.77 -6.36
CA CYS A 26 33.60 22.45 -6.97
C CYS A 26 33.93 22.46 -8.48
N LEU A 27 33.80 23.59 -9.18
CA LEU A 27 34.04 23.70 -10.62
C LEU A 27 35.50 23.96 -11.01
N LEU A 28 36.34 24.49 -10.10
CA LEU A 28 37.62 25.12 -10.47
C LEU A 28 38.88 24.50 -9.84
N GLU A 29 38.77 23.41 -9.05
CA GLU A 29 39.88 22.77 -8.32
C GLU A 29 40.82 23.78 -7.62
N GLY A 30 40.38 24.34 -6.49
CA GLY A 30 41.22 25.26 -5.72
C GLY A 30 40.68 25.61 -4.34
N SER A 31 41.35 26.55 -3.69
CA SER A 31 40.89 27.17 -2.45
C SER A 31 40.34 28.56 -2.72
N PHE A 32 39.21 28.91 -2.12
CA PHE A 32 38.69 30.28 -2.19
C PHE A 32 39.21 31.10 -1.02
N THR A 33 39.87 32.20 -1.33
CA THR A 33 40.48 33.11 -0.37
C THR A 33 39.74 34.45 -0.43
N ASN A 34 39.39 35.03 0.71
CA ASN A 34 38.75 36.35 0.73
C ASN A 34 39.74 37.47 0.39
N GLU A 35 39.20 38.68 0.24
CA GLU A 35 39.97 39.91 -0.02
C GLU A 35 41.04 40.24 1.05
N ARG A 36 40.98 39.59 2.22
CA ARG A 36 41.97 39.72 3.31
C ARG A 36 43.02 38.61 3.31
N GLY A 37 43.05 37.75 2.29
CA GLY A 37 44.03 36.67 2.17
C GLY A 37 43.76 35.45 3.07
N THR A 38 42.58 35.36 3.71
CA THR A 38 42.18 34.17 4.47
C THR A 38 41.49 33.15 3.57
N THR A 39 41.96 31.91 3.58
CA THR A 39 41.29 30.78 2.93
C THR A 39 39.96 30.47 3.62
N ILE A 40 38.85 30.73 2.93
CA ILE A 40 37.49 30.47 3.43
C ILE A 40 37.04 29.06 3.05
N ILE A 41 37.45 28.54 1.89
CA ILE A 41 37.09 27.19 1.44
C ILE A 41 38.36 26.50 0.95
N SER A 42 38.65 25.32 1.47
CA SER A 42 39.72 24.46 0.94
C SER A 42 39.21 23.05 0.66
N LYS A 43 39.65 22.49 -0.46
CA LYS A 43 39.41 21.08 -0.82
C LYS A 43 40.39 20.22 -0.03
N GLN A 44 39.86 19.26 0.74
CA GLN A 44 40.66 18.25 1.44
C GLN A 44 40.23 16.87 0.94
N GLU A 45 41.06 16.26 0.09
CA GLU A 45 40.79 14.95 -0.53
C GLU A 45 39.39 14.88 -1.20
N SER A 46 38.48 14.07 -0.65
CA SER A 46 37.10 13.89 -1.12
C SER A 46 36.08 14.84 -0.47
N ASN A 47 36.51 15.72 0.43
CA ASN A 47 35.69 16.64 1.20
C ASN A 47 36.08 18.11 0.95
N PHE A 48 35.22 19.03 1.35
CA PHE A 48 35.54 20.45 1.41
C PHE A 48 35.38 20.93 2.85
N VAL A 49 36.31 21.74 3.33
CA VAL A 49 36.21 22.42 4.62
C VAL A 49 35.94 23.89 4.35
N VAL A 50 34.78 24.37 4.79
CA VAL A 50 34.42 25.79 4.77
C VAL A 50 34.69 26.35 6.17
N SER A 51 35.60 27.31 6.26
CA SER A 51 35.98 27.98 7.50
C SER A 51 35.64 29.47 7.38
N PHE A 52 34.75 29.96 8.24
CA PHE A 52 34.50 31.39 8.32
C PHE A 52 35.22 31.95 9.55
N LEU A 53 36.17 32.85 9.34
CA LEU A 53 36.68 33.67 10.43
C LEU A 53 35.62 34.71 10.78
N ASN A 54 35.12 34.65 12.02
CA ASN A 54 34.52 35.82 12.64
C ASN A 54 35.50 36.31 13.71
N ASP A 55 36.26 37.37 13.41
CA ASP A 55 37.09 38.10 14.37
C ASP A 55 36.26 38.92 15.38
N ALA A 56 34.94 38.73 15.39
CA ALA A 56 34.08 39.24 16.42
C ALA A 56 33.03 38.18 16.76
N GLN A 57 32.96 37.77 18.03
CA GLN A 57 31.73 37.19 18.56
C GLN A 57 30.58 38.14 18.19
N ASP A 58 29.59 37.66 17.43
CA ASP A 58 28.27 38.30 17.48
C ASP A 58 27.81 38.24 18.95
N LYS A 59 27.08 39.25 19.43
CA LYS A 59 26.65 39.43 20.83
C LYS A 59 25.93 38.21 21.44
N GLU A 60 25.57 37.21 20.63
CA GLU A 60 24.94 35.96 21.05
C GLU A 60 25.84 34.69 21.10
N GLY A 61 27.13 34.80 20.74
CA GLY A 61 28.12 33.73 20.94
C GLY A 61 28.11 32.59 19.92
N TRP A 62 27.78 32.86 18.66
CA TRP A 62 27.83 31.88 17.56
C TRP A 62 29.24 31.84 16.93
N LEU A 63 29.85 30.65 16.88
CA LEU A 63 31.05 30.37 16.09
C LEU A 63 30.61 29.66 14.80
N VAL A 64 31.10 30.12 13.66
CA VAL A 64 30.83 29.52 12.34
C VAL A 64 32.03 28.62 11.99
N ALA A 65 31.97 27.52 11.25
CA ALA A 65 31.08 26.38 11.01
C ALA A 65 32.04 25.34 10.37
N THR A 66 31.84 24.03 10.51
CA THR A 66 32.50 23.06 9.63
C THR A 66 31.42 22.46 8.72
N GLY A 67 31.68 22.46 7.41
CA GLY A 67 30.84 21.77 6.42
C GLY A 67 31.58 20.56 5.89
N THR A 68 30.83 19.53 5.49
CA THR A 68 31.37 18.33 4.83
C THR A 68 30.50 18.02 3.62
N LEU A 69 31.12 17.77 2.46
CA LEU A 69 30.43 17.30 1.26
C LEU A 69 30.63 15.79 1.18
N SER A 70 29.59 14.98 1.32
CA SER A 70 29.70 13.52 1.18
C SER A 70 29.20 13.04 -0.19
N LYS A 71 29.78 11.93 -0.67
CA LYS A 71 29.45 11.29 -1.94
C LYS A 71 28.59 10.06 -1.68
N ASN A 72 27.50 9.89 -2.44
CA ASN A 72 26.78 8.62 -2.52
C ASN A 72 27.16 7.93 -3.85
N GLY A 73 27.74 6.73 -3.81
CA GLY A 73 28.07 5.92 -5.00
C GLY A 73 29.47 6.13 -5.63
N SER A 74 29.99 5.10 -6.32
CA SER A 74 31.38 4.92 -6.72
C SER A 74 31.66 5.18 -8.22
N ARG A 75 31.67 6.43 -8.69
CA ARG A 75 32.38 6.87 -9.93
C ARG A 75 32.58 8.40 -9.95
N TRP A 76 33.60 8.91 -10.64
CA TRP A 76 33.93 10.34 -10.74
C TRP A 76 33.57 10.87 -12.13
N CYS A 77 32.98 12.06 -12.22
CA CYS A 77 32.97 12.83 -13.46
C CYS A 77 34.39 13.36 -13.67
N THR A 78 35.08 12.91 -14.72
CA THR A 78 36.37 13.48 -15.11
C THR A 78 36.12 14.69 -16.01
N CYS A 79 36.46 15.88 -15.52
CA CYS A 79 36.55 17.08 -16.35
C CYS A 79 37.96 17.13 -16.96
N GLY A 80 38.06 17.01 -18.29
CA GLY A 80 39.31 17.31 -19.00
C GLY A 80 39.57 18.82 -19.00
N ALA A 81 40.84 19.22 -19.02
CA ALA A 81 41.26 20.61 -19.16
C ALA A 81 40.77 21.19 -20.50
N GLY A 82 39.59 21.80 -20.50
CA GLY A 82 38.91 22.27 -21.72
C GLY A 82 37.44 22.69 -21.57
N GLY A 83 36.86 22.62 -20.35
CA GLY A 83 35.56 23.26 -20.07
C GLY A 83 34.30 22.56 -20.59
N SER A 84 34.39 21.36 -21.19
CA SER A 84 33.21 20.56 -21.53
C SER A 84 33.05 19.36 -20.60
N CYS A 85 32.04 19.39 -19.72
CA CYS A 85 31.63 18.25 -18.91
C CYS A 85 30.64 17.38 -19.71
N THR A 86 31.02 16.17 -20.12
CA THR A 86 30.05 15.19 -20.67
C THR A 86 29.53 14.32 -19.53
N SER A 87 28.25 14.44 -19.21
CA SER A 87 27.58 13.67 -18.16
C SER A 87 27.31 12.23 -18.63
N SER A 88 27.99 11.26 -18.04
CA SER A 88 27.43 9.92 -17.88
C SER A 88 26.66 9.89 -16.56
N GLU A 89 25.34 9.89 -16.65
CA GLU A 89 24.37 9.44 -15.64
C GLU A 89 24.64 9.86 -14.17
N GLY A 90 23.91 10.89 -13.73
CA GLY A 90 23.25 10.92 -12.41
C GLY A 90 24.12 11.08 -11.14
N LEU A 91 23.80 12.15 -10.40
CA LEU A 91 24.04 12.39 -8.96
C LEU A 91 25.29 13.23 -8.58
N CYS A 92 25.03 14.53 -8.41
CA CYS A 92 25.68 15.39 -7.41
C CYS A 92 24.60 16.06 -6.56
N ARG A 93 24.71 16.33 -5.26
CA ARG A 93 25.41 15.75 -4.09
C ARG A 93 24.90 16.60 -2.90
N GLU A 94 24.48 15.99 -1.80
CA GLU A 94 24.01 16.73 -0.61
C GLU A 94 25.16 17.55 0.00
N LEU A 95 24.84 18.75 0.47
CA LEU A 95 25.80 19.63 1.11
C LEU A 95 25.33 20.00 2.52
N THR A 96 26.15 19.69 3.53
CA THR A 96 25.80 19.87 4.94
C THR A 96 26.70 20.90 5.61
N VAL A 97 26.09 21.88 6.28
CA VAL A 97 26.77 22.91 7.09
C VAL A 97 26.32 22.81 8.54
N THR A 98 27.28 22.64 9.46
CA THR A 98 27.01 22.46 10.89
C THR A 98 27.41 23.71 11.68
N PHE A 99 26.50 24.21 12.52
CA PHE A 99 26.72 25.35 13.41
C PHE A 99 27.00 24.89 14.83
N ILE A 100 28.04 25.45 15.45
CA ILE A 100 28.45 25.17 16.83
C ILE A 100 28.32 26.46 17.64
N ARG A 101 27.60 26.42 18.77
CA ARG A 101 27.53 27.55 19.69
C ARG A 101 28.66 27.41 20.71
N ALA A 102 29.33 28.51 21.08
CA ALA A 102 30.58 28.49 21.85
C ALA A 102 30.57 27.68 23.16
N ASN A 103 29.38 27.41 23.74
CA ASN A 103 29.23 26.67 25.01
C ASN A 103 28.25 25.47 24.94
N LYS A 104 27.96 24.89 23.77
CA LYS A 104 27.15 23.65 23.64
C LYS A 104 27.71 22.71 22.57
N SER A 105 27.53 21.39 22.73
CA SER A 105 27.65 20.44 21.61
C SER A 105 26.63 20.79 20.51
N VAL A 106 27.00 20.46 19.25
CA VAL A 106 26.31 20.75 17.97
C VAL A 106 24.93 21.42 18.11
N ALA A 107 24.83 22.69 17.72
CA ALA A 107 23.60 23.45 17.90
C ALA A 107 22.61 23.29 16.74
N MET A 108 23.08 23.05 15.50
CA MET A 108 22.21 22.94 14.32
C MET A 108 22.94 22.39 13.08
N VAL A 109 22.20 21.69 12.22
CA VAL A 109 22.65 21.20 10.89
C VAL A 109 21.75 21.79 9.80
N LEU A 110 22.35 22.33 8.74
CA LEU A 110 21.68 22.81 7.52
C LEU A 110 22.13 21.95 6.33
N ASN A 111 21.19 21.29 5.67
CA ASN A 111 21.41 20.51 4.46
C ASN A 111 20.94 21.29 3.23
N GLY A 112 21.63 21.18 2.10
CA GLY A 112 21.26 21.78 0.82
C GLY A 112 21.45 20.79 -0.33
N THR A 113 20.62 20.90 -1.36
CA THR A 113 20.76 20.13 -2.62
C THR A 113 21.18 21.07 -3.75
N VAL A 114 22.28 20.76 -4.43
CA VAL A 114 22.84 21.61 -5.51
C VAL A 114 22.31 21.16 -6.87
N GLU A 115 22.08 22.09 -7.79
CA GLU A 115 21.74 21.82 -9.19
C GLU A 115 22.81 20.96 -9.88
N LEU A 116 22.41 20.19 -10.90
CA LEU A 116 23.30 19.27 -11.63
C LEU A 116 24.48 19.97 -12.32
N ASP A 117 24.32 21.25 -12.65
CA ASP A 117 25.34 22.11 -13.25
C ASP A 117 26.12 22.92 -12.20
N CYS A 118 25.86 22.69 -10.92
CA CYS A 118 26.42 23.42 -9.78
C CYS A 118 26.16 24.93 -9.80
N GLN A 119 25.18 25.43 -10.57
CA GLN A 119 24.92 26.87 -10.68
C GLN A 119 23.99 27.43 -9.59
N GLY A 120 23.28 26.55 -8.89
CA GLY A 120 22.33 26.96 -7.86
C GLY A 120 22.08 25.87 -6.82
N VAL A 121 21.35 26.23 -5.76
CA VAL A 121 20.86 25.28 -4.75
C VAL A 121 19.35 25.15 -4.90
N THR A 122 18.86 23.93 -5.12
CA THR A 122 17.45 23.62 -5.42
C THR A 122 16.57 23.56 -4.18
N SER A 123 17.14 23.17 -3.03
CA SER A 123 16.44 23.06 -1.76
C SER A 123 17.39 23.18 -0.57
N TRP A 124 16.84 23.55 0.59
CA TRP A 124 17.58 23.58 1.85
C TRP A 124 16.71 23.00 2.96
N SER A 125 17.23 22.20 3.88
CA SER A 125 16.48 21.75 5.06
C SER A 125 17.33 21.96 6.32
N ASN A 126 16.68 22.30 7.43
CA ASN A 126 17.34 22.46 8.73
C ASN A 126 16.80 21.48 9.78
N GLY A 127 16.20 20.37 9.33
CA GLY A 127 15.44 19.45 10.16
C GLY A 127 14.08 19.97 10.64
N TYR A 128 13.65 21.17 10.23
CA TYR A 128 12.34 21.76 10.58
C TYR A 128 11.49 22.18 9.36
N GLY A 129 11.86 21.69 8.17
CA GLY A 129 11.13 21.92 6.92
C GLY A 129 12.03 22.38 5.77
N ASP A 130 11.67 21.96 4.57
CA ASP A 130 12.37 22.30 3.33
C ASP A 130 12.10 23.75 2.91
N TRP A 131 13.16 24.48 2.55
CA TRP A 131 13.15 25.74 1.86
C TRP A 131 13.05 25.47 0.36
N TRP A 132 11.91 25.82 -0.20
CA TRP A 132 11.58 25.66 -1.62
C TRP A 132 11.89 26.95 -2.38
N LYS A 133 12.32 26.84 -3.64
CA LYS A 133 12.29 27.97 -4.58
C LYS A 133 10.85 28.50 -4.65
N PRO A 134 10.60 29.80 -4.41
CA PRO A 134 9.27 30.37 -4.54
C PRO A 134 8.72 30.16 -5.95
N ASP A 135 7.48 29.73 -6.05
CA ASP A 135 6.77 29.49 -7.29
C ASP A 135 5.56 30.44 -7.40
N PRO A 136 5.72 31.56 -8.12
CA PRO A 136 4.65 32.54 -8.31
C PRO A 136 3.62 32.10 -9.36
N SER A 137 3.82 30.98 -10.07
CA SER A 137 2.89 30.53 -11.12
C SER A 137 1.57 30.03 -10.54
N ILE A 138 1.58 29.49 -9.32
CA ILE A 138 0.38 29.02 -8.62
C ILE A 138 -0.41 30.22 -8.07
N LYS A 139 -1.70 30.28 -8.42
CA LYS A 139 -2.66 31.31 -7.99
C LYS A 139 -3.65 30.78 -6.95
N GLU A 140 -3.86 29.48 -6.88
CA GLU A 140 -4.78 28.84 -5.93
C GLU A 140 -4.13 27.60 -5.32
N LEU A 141 -4.08 27.52 -4.00
CA LEU A 141 -3.54 26.36 -3.28
C LEU A 141 -4.59 25.79 -2.32
N HIS A 142 -5.04 24.58 -2.62
CA HIS A 142 -5.92 23.79 -1.77
C HIS A 142 -5.09 23.03 -0.74
N ILE A 143 -5.40 23.20 0.54
CA ILE A 143 -4.78 22.49 1.65
C ILE A 143 -5.78 21.47 2.18
N VAL A 144 -5.45 20.18 2.09
CA VAL A 144 -6.24 19.09 2.68
C VAL A 144 -5.52 18.56 3.91
N SER A 145 -6.07 18.83 5.09
CA SER A 145 -5.49 18.39 6.35
C SER A 145 -6.08 17.06 6.81
N MET A 146 -5.23 16.08 7.10
CA MET A 146 -5.67 14.77 7.58
C MET A 146 -4.54 14.02 8.31
N THR A 147 -4.88 12.92 8.96
CA THR A 147 -3.90 11.97 9.53
C THR A 147 -4.06 10.63 8.81
N HIS A 148 -2.96 9.94 8.52
CA HIS A 148 -3.03 8.57 8.02
C HIS A 148 -3.52 7.65 9.15
N LEU A 149 -4.64 6.97 8.90
CA LEU A 149 -5.34 6.14 9.88
C LEU A 149 -5.01 4.67 9.63
N ASP A 150 -4.25 4.10 10.55
CA ASP A 150 -3.92 2.68 10.57
C ASP A 150 -4.67 1.97 11.69
N VAL A 151 -5.73 1.25 11.36
CA VAL A 151 -6.52 0.53 12.36
C VAL A 151 -5.91 -0.86 12.57
N GLY A 152 -5.30 -1.09 13.73
CA GLY A 152 -4.75 -2.39 14.07
C GLY A 152 -3.30 -2.64 13.62
N PHE A 153 -2.56 -1.63 13.16
CA PHE A 153 -1.14 -1.76 12.78
C PHE A 153 -0.18 -1.02 13.73
N THR A 154 -0.38 0.28 14.01
CA THR A 154 0.50 0.99 14.96
C THR A 154 0.25 0.57 16.42
N ASN A 155 -0.93 0.00 16.68
CA ASN A 155 -1.40 -0.54 17.94
C ASN A 155 -2.66 -1.39 17.66
N THR A 156 -3.22 -2.05 18.67
CA THR A 156 -4.48 -2.78 18.54
C THR A 156 -5.63 -1.89 18.06
N THR A 157 -6.61 -2.49 17.39
CA THR A 157 -7.78 -1.81 16.83
C THR A 157 -8.48 -0.95 17.88
N HIS A 158 -8.70 -1.52 19.08
CA HIS A 158 -9.28 -0.81 20.21
C HIS A 158 -8.49 0.41 20.66
N SER A 159 -7.16 0.27 20.74
CA SER A 159 -6.30 1.36 21.20
C SER A 159 -6.25 2.49 20.19
N VAL A 160 -6.27 2.20 18.89
CA VAL A 160 -6.33 3.21 17.84
C VAL A 160 -7.65 3.97 17.89
N CYS A 161 -8.80 3.28 17.92
CA CYS A 161 -10.09 3.96 17.95
C CYS A 161 -10.29 4.81 19.21
N ASP A 162 -9.91 4.31 20.40
CA ASP A 162 -9.96 5.11 21.63
C ASP A 162 -9.04 6.35 21.51
N MET A 163 -7.84 6.21 20.93
CA MET A 163 -6.92 7.33 20.71
C MET A 163 -7.51 8.41 19.79
N TYR A 164 -8.23 8.00 18.73
CA TYR A 164 -8.88 8.96 17.84
C TYR A 164 -10.03 9.67 18.56
N PHE A 165 -10.85 8.92 19.29
CA PHE A 165 -12.05 9.45 19.93
C PHE A 165 -11.74 10.33 21.15
N GLU A 166 -10.69 10.02 21.90
CA GLU A 166 -10.35 10.70 23.15
C GLU A 166 -9.28 11.79 22.98
N LYS A 167 -8.53 11.81 21.87
CA LYS A 167 -7.43 12.77 21.67
C LYS A 167 -7.47 13.46 20.31
N HIS A 168 -7.62 12.71 19.21
CA HIS A 168 -7.52 13.30 17.88
C HIS A 168 -8.69 14.23 17.58
N PHE A 169 -9.93 13.75 17.76
CA PHE A 169 -11.11 14.58 17.56
C PHE A 169 -11.08 15.84 18.46
N PRO A 170 -10.89 15.74 19.79
CA PRO A 170 -10.77 16.93 20.64
C PRO A 170 -9.73 17.94 20.15
N GLN A 171 -8.52 17.49 19.78
CA GLN A 171 -7.45 18.40 19.33
C GLN A 171 -7.74 19.04 17.97
N ALA A 172 -8.35 18.31 17.03
CA ALA A 172 -8.77 18.88 15.74
C ALA A 172 -9.85 19.97 15.92
N LEU A 173 -10.81 19.71 16.82
CA LEU A 173 -11.89 20.64 17.16
C LEU A 173 -11.33 21.89 17.85
N GLU A 174 -10.47 21.73 18.86
CA GLU A 174 -9.75 22.84 19.53
C GLU A 174 -9.03 23.71 18.50
N THR A 175 -8.31 23.05 17.57
CA THR A 175 -7.55 23.75 16.53
C THR A 175 -8.44 24.56 15.60
N HIS A 176 -9.55 23.96 15.14
CA HIS A 176 -10.53 24.64 14.31
C HIS A 176 -11.12 25.87 15.01
N TYR A 177 -11.60 25.70 16.25
CA TYR A 177 -12.27 26.77 16.98
C TYR A 177 -11.33 27.92 17.36
N GLU A 178 -10.07 27.66 17.74
CA GLU A 178 -9.11 28.73 18.01
C GLU A 178 -8.83 29.55 16.73
N LEU A 179 -8.60 28.88 15.61
CA LEU A 179 -8.32 29.56 14.34
C LEU A 179 -9.55 30.34 13.82
N LYS A 180 -10.74 29.77 13.99
CA LYS A 180 -12.01 30.46 13.66
C LYS A 180 -12.21 31.70 14.54
N ALA A 181 -11.97 31.60 15.85
CA ALA A 181 -12.10 32.71 16.79
C ALA A 181 -11.08 33.84 16.53
N ARG A 182 -9.90 33.52 16.01
CA ARG A 182 -8.91 34.51 15.59
C ARG A 182 -9.36 35.40 14.42
N GLY A 183 -10.31 34.94 13.59
CA GLY A 183 -10.83 35.70 12.45
C GLY A 183 -9.80 35.99 11.34
N GLY A 184 -8.73 35.20 11.26
CA GLY A 184 -7.69 35.31 10.24
C GLY A 184 -8.05 34.59 8.93
N ALA A 185 -7.14 34.67 7.95
CA ALA A 185 -7.28 33.90 6.71
C ALA A 185 -6.96 32.40 6.91
N GLU A 186 -6.07 32.11 7.87
CA GLU A 186 -5.67 30.76 8.22
C GLU A 186 -6.81 30.00 8.91
N THR A 187 -7.32 28.99 8.23
CA THR A 187 -8.41 28.13 8.70
C THR A 187 -7.96 26.68 8.73
N TYR A 188 -8.70 25.85 9.47
CA TYR A 188 -8.38 24.43 9.63
C TYR A 188 -9.65 23.59 9.55
N THR A 189 -9.67 22.65 8.62
CA THR A 189 -10.72 21.65 8.45
C THR A 189 -10.04 20.29 8.34
N TRP A 190 -10.45 19.35 9.19
CA TRP A 190 -9.82 18.03 9.23
C TRP A 190 -10.65 17.01 8.45
N THR A 191 -10.01 16.37 7.48
CA THR A 191 -10.62 15.31 6.67
C THR A 191 -10.42 13.96 7.35
N VAL A 192 -11.51 13.22 7.54
CA VAL A 192 -11.51 11.90 8.15
C VAL A 192 -12.22 10.87 7.27
N PHE A 193 -12.05 9.61 7.63
CA PHE A 193 -12.70 8.49 6.96
C PHE A 193 -14.16 8.33 7.43
N PRO A 194 -15.14 8.15 6.51
CA PRO A 194 -16.54 7.94 6.86
C PRO A 194 -16.77 6.85 7.90
N TRP A 195 -16.03 5.73 7.79
CA TRP A 195 -16.14 4.60 8.70
C TRP A 195 -15.89 5.01 10.16
N LEU A 196 -14.85 5.81 10.41
CA LEU A 196 -14.45 6.22 11.76
C LEU A 196 -15.48 7.16 12.40
N LEU A 197 -16.09 8.05 11.60
CA LEU A 197 -17.15 8.94 12.09
C LEU A 197 -18.41 8.17 12.43
N LEU A 198 -18.84 7.25 11.57
CA LEU A 198 -20.01 6.43 11.86
C LEU A 198 -19.76 5.57 13.10
N GLU A 199 -18.56 5.00 13.24
CA GLU A 199 -18.18 4.23 14.43
C GLU A 199 -18.18 5.08 15.70
N PHE A 200 -17.81 6.37 15.61
CA PHE A 200 -17.93 7.30 16.73
C PHE A 200 -19.39 7.49 17.17
N PHE A 201 -20.32 7.56 16.23
CA PHE A 201 -21.74 7.83 16.53
C PHE A 201 -22.51 6.60 17.02
N ASP A 202 -22.34 5.44 16.40
CA ASP A 202 -23.17 4.27 16.71
C ASP A 202 -22.42 3.10 17.36
N GLY A 203 -21.08 3.12 17.35
CA GLY A 203 -20.23 2.02 17.84
C GLY A 203 -20.56 0.66 17.24
N ALA A 204 -21.04 0.61 15.98
CA ALA A 204 -21.55 -0.61 15.37
C ALA A 204 -20.48 -1.69 15.19
N ALA A 205 -19.27 -1.31 14.78
CA ALA A 205 -18.14 -2.23 14.64
C ALA A 205 -17.62 -2.71 16.01
N GLY A 206 -17.79 -1.88 17.04
CA GLY A 206 -17.27 -2.11 18.38
C GLY A 206 -15.77 -1.80 18.46
N CYS A 207 -15.30 -0.83 17.67
CA CYS A 207 -13.89 -0.48 17.60
C CYS A 207 -13.38 0.12 18.90
N ALA A 208 -14.14 1.02 19.54
CA ALA A 208 -13.73 1.62 20.80
C ALA A 208 -14.13 0.74 22.00
N ARG A 209 -13.41 0.87 23.13
CA ARG A 209 -13.73 0.12 24.36
C ARG A 209 -15.04 0.57 25.01
N ARG A 210 -15.50 1.78 24.71
CA ARG A 210 -16.78 2.33 25.17
C ARG A 210 -17.48 3.10 24.06
N ARG A 211 -18.80 3.12 24.14
CA ARG A 211 -19.65 4.01 23.34
C ARG A 211 -19.43 5.47 23.73
N ARG A 212 -19.69 6.36 22.78
CA ARG A 212 -19.71 7.81 23.04
C ARG A 212 -20.99 8.21 23.75
N THR A 213 -20.87 9.16 24.66
CA THR A 213 -22.00 9.76 25.37
C THR A 213 -22.80 10.66 24.43
N GLU A 214 -24.06 10.95 24.78
CA GLU A 214 -24.89 11.88 24.02
C GLU A 214 -24.25 13.26 23.89
N GLN A 215 -23.54 13.71 24.93
CA GLN A 215 -22.80 14.97 24.93
C GLN A 215 -21.64 14.95 23.93
N GLU A 216 -20.78 13.92 23.97
CA GLU A 216 -19.68 13.76 23.01
C GLU A 216 -20.19 13.70 21.56
N MET A 217 -21.30 13.00 21.33
CA MET A 217 -21.95 12.97 20.02
C MET A 217 -22.46 14.34 19.61
N MET A 218 -23.14 15.08 20.49
CA MET A 218 -23.65 16.42 20.19
C MET A 218 -22.52 17.40 19.85
N GLU A 219 -21.41 17.36 20.60
CA GLU A 219 -20.22 18.18 20.32
C GLU A 219 -19.63 17.90 18.93
N MET A 220 -19.59 16.61 18.53
CA MET A 220 -19.17 16.22 17.18
C MET A 220 -20.14 16.73 16.10
N LYS A 221 -21.46 16.69 16.34
CA LYS A 221 -22.44 17.24 15.39
C LYS A 221 -22.21 18.74 15.15
N VAL A 222 -22.04 19.51 16.22
CA VAL A 222 -21.72 20.95 16.14
C VAL A 222 -20.40 21.18 15.40
N ALA A 223 -19.40 20.34 15.65
CA ALA A 223 -18.11 20.42 14.95
C ALA A 223 -18.26 20.19 13.43
N ILE A 224 -19.03 19.19 13.02
CA ILE A 224 -19.34 18.91 11.61
C ILE A 224 -20.07 20.10 10.98
N GLU A 225 -21.14 20.60 11.61
CA GLU A 225 -21.92 21.74 11.14
C GLU A 225 -21.09 23.03 11.03
N SER A 226 -20.09 23.19 11.91
CA SER A 226 -19.18 24.34 11.89
C SER A 226 -18.11 24.30 10.79
N GLY A 227 -17.94 23.15 10.12
CA GLY A 227 -16.92 22.90 9.11
C GLY A 227 -15.57 22.43 9.68
N ALA A 228 -15.51 22.00 10.95
CA ALA A 228 -14.29 21.49 11.57
C ALA A 228 -13.89 20.12 11.02
N ILE A 229 -14.89 19.29 10.71
CA ILE A 229 -14.71 17.91 10.24
C ILE A 229 -15.41 17.73 8.90
N ILE A 230 -14.71 17.14 7.95
CA ILE A 230 -15.24 16.68 6.66
C ILE A 230 -14.76 15.26 6.37
N TRP A 231 -15.29 14.63 5.33
CA TRP A 231 -14.90 13.27 4.93
C TRP A 231 -14.77 13.10 3.42
N GLN A 232 -14.08 12.05 3.01
CA GLN A 232 -13.86 11.68 1.61
C GLN A 232 -14.74 10.49 1.18
N ALA A 233 -14.58 10.02 -0.08
CA ALA A 233 -15.54 9.10 -0.66
C ALA A 233 -15.54 7.68 -0.08
N ASN A 234 -14.36 7.08 0.09
CA ASN A 234 -14.19 5.69 0.54
C ASN A 234 -14.16 5.58 2.06
N ALA A 235 -14.62 4.43 2.58
CA ALA A 235 -14.78 4.19 4.01
C ALA A 235 -13.47 4.30 4.80
N LEU A 236 -12.39 3.70 4.30
CA LEU A 236 -11.05 3.57 4.89
C LEU A 236 -10.00 3.46 3.77
N ASN A 237 -8.71 3.58 4.10
CA ASN A 237 -7.66 2.99 3.28
C ASN A 237 -7.83 1.45 3.36
N SER A 238 -7.74 0.76 2.23
CA SER A 238 -8.00 -0.67 2.14
C SER A 238 -7.18 -1.30 1.03
N PHE A 239 -6.94 -2.61 1.09
CA PHE A 239 -6.59 -3.36 -0.12
C PHE A 239 -7.83 -3.46 -1.01
N MET A 240 -8.12 -2.41 -1.78
CA MET A 240 -9.39 -2.30 -2.50
C MET A 240 -9.58 -3.46 -3.49
N GLU A 241 -8.50 -4.06 -3.99
CA GLU A 241 -8.56 -5.24 -4.85
C GLU A 241 -9.05 -6.50 -4.11
N LEU A 242 -8.93 -6.56 -2.77
CA LEU A 242 -9.55 -7.62 -1.97
C LEU A 242 -11.07 -7.50 -1.92
N TYR A 243 -11.66 -6.32 -2.13
CA TYR A 243 -13.11 -6.17 -2.11
C TYR A 243 -13.77 -6.87 -3.31
N ASP A 244 -14.97 -7.39 -3.11
CA ASP A 244 -15.89 -7.66 -4.20
C ASP A 244 -16.71 -6.40 -4.52
N GLU A 245 -17.59 -6.47 -5.53
CA GLU A 245 -18.41 -5.31 -5.91
C GLU A 245 -19.33 -4.87 -4.75
N THR A 246 -19.94 -5.82 -4.04
CA THR A 246 -20.89 -5.55 -2.95
C THR A 246 -20.22 -4.83 -1.78
N LEU A 247 -19.04 -5.28 -1.35
CA LEU A 247 -18.33 -4.65 -0.24
C LEU A 247 -17.80 -3.26 -0.61
N LEU A 248 -17.32 -3.07 -1.85
CA LEU A 248 -16.95 -1.73 -2.31
C LEU A 248 -18.18 -0.81 -2.39
N ASP A 249 -19.32 -1.31 -2.86
CA ASP A 249 -20.58 -0.57 -2.93
C ASP A 249 -21.02 -0.08 -1.54
N TYR A 250 -20.93 -0.94 -0.53
CA TYR A 250 -21.21 -0.61 0.87
C TYR A 250 -20.18 0.37 1.47
N SER A 251 -18.89 0.14 1.23
CA SER A 251 -17.82 1.07 1.66
C SER A 251 -18.08 2.49 1.15
N LEU A 252 -18.52 2.60 -0.10
CA LEU A 252 -18.89 3.88 -0.71
C LEU A 252 -20.24 4.42 -0.24
N SER A 253 -21.15 3.61 0.32
CA SER A 253 -22.42 4.10 0.85
C SER A 253 -22.30 4.82 2.18
N LEU A 254 -21.26 4.52 2.98
CA LEU A 254 -21.07 5.11 4.32
C LEU A 254 -21.03 6.64 4.30
N ARG A 255 -20.41 7.24 3.28
CA ARG A 255 -20.42 8.72 3.13
C ARG A 255 -21.82 9.28 2.90
N HIS A 256 -22.70 8.53 2.24
CA HIS A 256 -24.05 8.98 1.90
C HIS A 256 -24.93 8.96 3.15
N GLU A 257 -24.71 8.00 4.05
CA GLU A 257 -25.29 7.98 5.39
C GLU A 257 -24.89 9.24 6.17
N LEU A 258 -23.60 9.56 6.24
CA LEU A 258 -23.14 10.81 6.87
C LEU A 258 -23.72 12.06 6.19
N ASN A 259 -23.71 12.12 4.86
CA ASN A 259 -24.26 13.26 4.12
C ASN A 259 -25.76 13.44 4.40
N ALA A 260 -26.52 12.35 4.53
CA ALA A 260 -27.94 12.41 4.90
C ALA A 260 -28.14 12.88 6.34
N MET A 261 -27.33 12.39 7.29
CA MET A 261 -27.41 12.79 8.70
C MET A 261 -27.13 14.27 8.93
N PHE A 262 -26.23 14.86 8.13
CA PHE A 262 -25.74 16.24 8.34
C PHE A 262 -26.12 17.22 7.23
N ALA A 263 -26.94 16.80 6.25
CA ALA A 263 -27.19 17.55 5.01
C ALA A 263 -25.88 18.04 4.33
N ALA A 264 -24.81 17.27 4.48
CA ALA A 264 -23.47 17.64 4.04
C ALA A 264 -23.24 17.27 2.57
N LYS A 265 -22.22 17.89 1.97
CA LYS A 265 -21.78 17.65 0.59
C LYS A 265 -20.32 17.20 0.55
N SER A 266 -19.97 16.25 1.41
CA SER A 266 -18.59 15.80 1.58
C SER A 266 -18.34 14.45 0.91
N GLY A 267 -17.18 14.31 0.27
CA GLY A 267 -16.72 13.08 -0.37
C GLY A 267 -17.54 12.65 -1.58
N LEU A 268 -18.24 13.58 -2.23
CA LEU A 268 -19.13 13.29 -3.35
C LEU A 268 -18.37 12.92 -4.63
N LEU A 269 -17.20 13.54 -4.86
CA LEU A 269 -16.46 13.42 -6.12
C LEU A 269 -15.15 12.66 -5.96
N ALA A 270 -14.51 12.75 -4.79
CA ALA A 270 -13.14 12.30 -4.63
C ALA A 270 -12.96 11.34 -3.45
N GLY A 271 -12.33 10.20 -3.75
CA GLY A 271 -11.80 9.28 -2.76
C GLY A 271 -10.27 9.32 -2.71
N LYS A 272 -9.72 8.55 -1.79
CA LYS A 272 -8.29 8.50 -1.56
C LYS A 272 -7.86 7.16 -0.98
N GLN A 273 -6.74 6.67 -1.49
CA GLN A 273 -5.99 5.60 -0.91
C GLN A 273 -4.56 6.07 -0.68
N THR A 274 -4.08 5.83 0.52
CA THR A 274 -2.73 6.18 0.92
C THR A 274 -2.11 4.98 1.61
N ASP A 275 -0.79 4.90 1.50
CA ASP A 275 0.06 3.85 2.04
C ASP A 275 -0.02 2.56 1.24
N VAL A 276 -1.23 2.11 0.90
CA VAL A 276 -1.45 1.00 -0.04
C VAL A 276 -1.00 1.42 -1.47
N PRO A 277 0.07 0.80 -2.03
CA PRO A 277 0.68 1.21 -3.28
C PRO A 277 -0.07 0.68 -4.50
N GLY A 278 -0.85 1.57 -5.11
CA GLY A 278 -1.64 1.28 -6.30
C GLY A 278 -3.07 0.85 -5.97
N MET A 279 -3.80 0.42 -7.00
CA MET A 279 -5.19 -0.05 -6.94
C MET A 279 -5.53 -0.69 -8.29
N SER A 280 -6.45 -1.65 -8.33
CA SER A 280 -6.91 -2.21 -9.61
C SER A 280 -7.88 -1.27 -10.36
N ILE A 281 -7.74 -1.18 -11.69
CA ILE A 281 -8.64 -0.45 -12.59
C ILE A 281 -10.07 -0.99 -12.54
N ALA A 282 -10.27 -2.23 -12.09
CA ALA A 282 -11.58 -2.82 -11.87
C ALA A 282 -12.43 -2.03 -10.85
N ALA A 283 -11.83 -1.20 -9.99
CA ALA A 283 -12.57 -0.32 -9.09
C ALA A 283 -13.29 0.83 -9.80
N VAL A 284 -12.82 1.25 -11.00
CA VAL A 284 -13.31 2.44 -11.71
C VAL A 284 -14.83 2.42 -11.96
N PRO A 285 -15.44 1.33 -12.48
CA PRO A 285 -16.88 1.28 -12.71
C PRO A 285 -17.70 1.46 -11.43
N ALA A 286 -17.31 0.77 -10.34
CA ALA A 286 -18.02 0.82 -9.05
C ALA A 286 -17.90 2.19 -8.38
N LEU A 287 -16.71 2.80 -8.40
CA LEU A 287 -16.48 4.18 -7.96
C LEU A 287 -17.37 5.15 -8.75
N HIS A 288 -17.36 5.04 -10.09
CA HIS A 288 -18.14 5.91 -10.96
C HIS A 288 -19.65 5.77 -10.73
N LYS A 289 -20.16 4.55 -10.54
CA LYS A 289 -21.56 4.24 -10.22
C LYS A 289 -22.05 4.98 -8.98
N LYS A 290 -21.18 5.16 -7.98
CA LYS A 290 -21.49 5.89 -6.73
C LYS A 290 -21.20 7.39 -6.80
N GLY A 291 -20.90 7.95 -7.97
CA GLY A 291 -20.67 9.38 -8.13
C GLY A 291 -19.22 9.84 -7.96
N VAL A 292 -18.30 8.93 -7.59
CA VAL A 292 -16.87 9.26 -7.52
C VAL A 292 -16.35 9.51 -8.95
N ARG A 293 -15.54 10.56 -9.10
CA ARG A 293 -14.94 11.00 -10.36
C ARG A 293 -13.43 11.17 -10.27
N ALA A 294 -12.88 11.18 -9.06
CA ALA A 294 -11.46 11.28 -8.85
C ALA A 294 -10.99 10.39 -7.70
N PHE A 295 -9.72 10.00 -7.76
CA PHE A 295 -9.09 9.21 -6.72
C PHE A 295 -7.64 9.63 -6.52
N HIS A 296 -7.28 9.89 -5.27
CA HIS A 296 -5.88 10.08 -4.89
C HIS A 296 -5.25 8.73 -4.55
N ILE A 297 -4.05 8.46 -5.06
CA ILE A 297 -3.24 7.27 -4.77
C ILE A 297 -1.87 7.75 -4.29
N GLY A 298 -1.67 7.73 -2.97
CA GLY A 298 -0.39 8.02 -2.35
C GLY A 298 0.33 6.74 -1.98
N TYR A 299 1.49 6.48 -2.58
CA TYR A 299 2.28 5.29 -2.30
C TYR A 299 2.93 5.39 -0.90
N ASN A 300 3.19 4.26 -0.24
CA ASN A 300 4.14 4.24 0.87
C ASN A 300 5.52 4.64 0.34
N GLY A 301 6.23 5.52 1.05
CA GLY A 301 7.57 5.98 0.66
C GLY A 301 8.63 4.87 0.61
N ALA A 302 8.36 3.73 1.25
CA ALA A 302 9.12 2.49 1.14
C ALA A 302 9.04 1.88 -0.26
N CYS A 303 7.93 2.06 -0.97
CA CYS A 303 7.64 1.37 -2.22
C CYS A 303 7.85 2.28 -3.44
N LYS A 304 8.31 1.70 -4.54
CA LYS A 304 8.49 2.44 -5.78
C LYS A 304 7.16 2.65 -6.52
N LYS A 305 6.77 3.91 -6.71
CA LYS A 305 5.68 4.26 -7.65
C LYS A 305 6.10 3.90 -9.09
N PRO A 306 5.23 3.28 -9.91
CA PRO A 306 5.45 3.12 -11.34
C PRO A 306 5.87 4.44 -12.00
N GLU A 307 7.04 4.46 -12.62
CA GLU A 307 7.60 5.66 -13.27
C GLU A 307 6.73 6.10 -14.45
N ALA A 308 6.15 5.14 -15.18
CA ALA A 308 5.28 5.38 -16.33
C ALA A 308 3.96 6.08 -15.96
N LEU A 309 3.58 6.15 -14.69
CA LEU A 309 2.35 6.84 -14.27
C LEU A 309 2.58 8.36 -14.16
N PRO A 310 1.87 9.18 -14.95
CA PRO A 310 1.88 10.63 -14.76
C PRO A 310 1.38 11.00 -13.34
N PRO A 311 1.81 12.13 -12.76
CA PRO A 311 1.31 12.57 -11.45
C PRO A 311 -0.20 12.86 -11.44
N LEU A 312 -0.75 13.26 -12.59
CA LEU A 312 -2.16 13.56 -12.79
C LEU A 312 -2.60 13.06 -14.16
N PHE A 313 -3.62 12.20 -14.23
CA PHE A 313 -4.09 11.60 -15.47
C PHE A 313 -5.55 11.17 -15.42
N ARG A 314 -6.13 10.88 -16.59
CA ARG A 314 -7.45 10.26 -16.74
C ARG A 314 -7.29 8.76 -16.88
N TRP A 315 -7.84 8.00 -15.94
CA TRP A 315 -7.73 6.54 -15.91
C TRP A 315 -8.98 5.91 -16.51
N LEU A 316 -8.87 5.39 -17.72
CA LEU A 316 -9.98 4.91 -18.54
C LEU A 316 -10.13 3.39 -18.42
N HIS A 317 -11.23 2.95 -17.81
CA HIS A 317 -11.66 1.57 -17.88
C HIS A 317 -12.37 1.32 -19.22
N LYS A 318 -11.62 0.79 -20.19
CA LYS A 318 -12.07 0.64 -21.59
C LYS A 318 -13.38 -0.13 -21.76
N GLU A 319 -13.61 -1.18 -20.98
CA GLU A 319 -14.78 -2.04 -21.15
C GLU A 319 -16.09 -1.35 -20.77
N SER A 320 -16.06 -0.49 -19.74
CA SER A 320 -17.25 0.27 -19.29
C SER A 320 -17.33 1.67 -19.87
N GLY A 321 -16.27 2.15 -20.51
CA GLY A 321 -16.13 3.54 -20.97
C GLY A 321 -16.12 4.57 -19.83
N LYS A 322 -15.94 4.14 -18.57
CA LYS A 322 -15.86 5.02 -17.40
C LYS A 322 -14.42 5.40 -17.11
N GLU A 323 -14.24 6.60 -16.58
CA GLU A 323 -12.93 7.11 -16.23
C GLU A 323 -12.94 7.85 -14.88
N LEU A 324 -11.76 7.93 -14.26
CA LEU A 324 -11.49 8.74 -13.08
C LEU A 324 -10.33 9.69 -13.35
N LEU A 325 -10.36 10.87 -12.74
CA LEU A 325 -9.16 11.68 -12.55
C LEU A 325 -8.31 11.05 -11.43
N VAL A 326 -7.08 10.66 -11.73
CA VAL A 326 -6.18 10.04 -10.74
C VAL A 326 -5.02 10.97 -10.42
N MET A 327 -4.78 11.17 -9.13
CA MET A 327 -3.64 11.89 -8.58
C MET A 327 -2.70 10.85 -7.97
N ALA A 328 -1.60 10.52 -8.65
CA ALA A 328 -0.67 9.47 -8.23
C ALA A 328 0.63 10.07 -7.71
N GLU A 329 0.92 9.87 -6.43
CA GLU A 329 2.09 10.44 -5.75
C GLU A 329 2.99 9.34 -5.19
N ALA A 330 4.30 9.60 -5.16
CA ALA A 330 5.30 8.63 -4.69
C ALA A 330 5.39 8.51 -3.16
N SER A 331 4.61 9.32 -2.45
CA SER A 331 4.44 9.27 -1.00
C SER A 331 2.96 9.49 -0.67
N TYR A 332 2.62 9.61 0.61
CA TYR A 332 1.24 9.84 1.05
C TYR A 332 0.59 11.07 0.42
N GLY A 333 1.40 12.03 0.02
CA GLY A 333 0.99 13.19 -0.75
C GLY A 333 1.96 14.34 -0.53
N TRP A 334 2.28 15.04 -1.61
CA TRP A 334 3.29 16.09 -1.61
C TRP A 334 2.79 17.36 -2.29
N LEU A 335 2.55 17.33 -3.59
CA LEU A 335 2.07 18.48 -4.35
C LEU A 335 1.49 18.00 -5.68
N VAL A 336 0.18 18.08 -5.80
CA VAL A 336 -0.49 17.85 -7.08
C VAL A 336 -0.67 19.20 -7.76
N ARG A 337 -0.11 19.35 -8.97
CA ARG A 337 -0.20 20.58 -9.76
C ARG A 337 -1.10 20.37 -10.97
N PHE A 338 -1.90 21.37 -11.27
CA PHE A 338 -2.64 21.45 -12.52
C PHE A 338 -2.70 22.91 -12.95
N GLN A 339 -1.94 23.28 -14.00
CA GLN A 339 -1.85 24.67 -14.45
C GLN A 339 -1.46 25.62 -13.29
N ASP A 340 -2.30 26.61 -12.98
CA ASP A 340 -2.12 27.62 -11.95
C ASP A 340 -2.79 27.27 -10.61
N ILE A 341 -3.36 26.06 -10.49
CA ILE A 341 -3.93 25.54 -9.25
C ILE A 341 -3.13 24.35 -8.72
N ALA A 342 -3.08 24.20 -7.40
CA ALA A 342 -2.40 23.09 -6.77
C ALA A 342 -3.13 22.59 -5.51
N LEU A 343 -2.83 21.34 -5.15
CA LEU A 343 -3.27 20.68 -3.93
C LEU A 343 -2.05 20.22 -3.14
N VAL A 344 -2.06 20.46 -1.83
CA VAL A 344 -1.08 19.93 -0.88
C VAL A 344 -1.83 19.27 0.29
N PHE A 345 -1.27 18.17 0.78
CA PHE A 345 -1.74 17.55 2.00
C PHE A 345 -0.96 18.07 3.21
N GLN A 346 -1.67 18.36 4.30
CA GLN A 346 -1.08 18.61 5.61
C GLN A 346 -1.28 17.35 6.47
N TYR A 347 -0.27 16.47 6.46
CA TYR A 347 -0.28 15.22 7.20
C TYR A 347 0.31 15.35 8.61
N GLY A 348 -0.27 14.59 9.56
CA GLY A 348 0.46 14.06 10.71
C GLY A 348 1.27 12.81 10.34
N SER A 349 2.06 12.26 11.26
CA SER A 349 2.59 10.90 11.13
C SER A 349 1.47 9.87 11.13
N ASP A 350 1.79 8.60 10.86
CA ASP A 350 0.86 7.47 11.05
C ASP A 350 0.22 7.53 12.45
N ASN A 351 -1.11 7.60 12.52
CA ASN A 351 -1.89 7.82 13.74
C ASN A 351 -1.37 8.96 14.64
N GLY A 352 -0.71 9.95 14.04
CA GLY A 352 -0.19 11.14 14.69
C GLY A 352 -1.31 12.15 14.97
N LEU A 353 -1.21 12.81 16.12
CA LEU A 353 -2.19 13.83 16.51
C LEU A 353 -2.31 14.93 15.44
N PRO A 354 -3.53 15.45 15.18
CA PRO A 354 -3.74 16.57 14.26
C PRO A 354 -2.91 17.78 14.68
N PRO A 355 -2.47 18.67 13.77
CA PRO A 355 -1.65 19.82 14.14
C PRO A 355 -2.37 20.75 15.12
N LYS A 356 -1.64 21.28 16.10
CA LYS A 356 -2.10 22.38 16.97
C LYS A 356 -2.18 23.71 16.18
N PRO A 357 -2.89 24.74 16.68
CA PRO A 357 -3.03 26.04 16.00
C PRO A 357 -1.70 26.65 15.52
N GLY A 358 -0.69 26.66 16.38
CA GLY A 358 0.64 27.17 16.01
C GLY A 358 1.30 26.41 14.85
N GLN A 359 1.08 25.10 14.76
CA GLN A 359 1.61 24.28 13.67
C GLN A 359 0.85 24.54 12.36
N VAL A 360 -0.46 24.75 12.42
CA VAL A 360 -1.26 25.15 11.24
C VAL A 360 -0.78 26.52 10.72
N LEU A 361 -0.63 27.51 11.59
CA LEU A 361 -0.13 28.84 11.20
C LEU A 361 1.27 28.76 10.59
N GLN A 362 2.14 27.91 11.13
CA GLN A 362 3.48 27.70 10.59
C GLN A 362 3.44 27.03 9.21
N PHE A 363 2.54 26.05 9.01
CA PHE A 363 2.34 25.41 7.71
C PHE A 363 1.84 26.41 6.66
N TRP A 364 0.81 27.21 6.99
CA TRP A 364 0.28 28.26 6.11
C TRP A 364 1.35 29.28 5.70
N ARG A 365 2.16 29.76 6.65
CA ARG A 365 3.30 30.66 6.34
C ARG A 365 4.31 30.01 5.41
N THR A 366 4.59 28.72 5.60
CA THR A 366 5.53 27.97 4.76
C THR A 366 4.98 27.85 3.34
N MET A 367 3.70 27.51 3.20
CA MET A 367 3.03 27.42 1.90
C MET A 367 2.91 28.79 1.22
N GLN A 368 2.60 29.86 1.95
CA GLN A 368 2.54 31.21 1.38
C GLN A 368 3.91 31.69 0.90
N ASN A 369 5.00 31.37 1.62
CA ASN A 369 6.36 31.69 1.15
C ASN A 369 6.72 30.89 -0.11
N ARG A 370 6.30 29.62 -0.18
CA ARG A 370 6.52 28.77 -1.35
C ARG A 370 5.69 29.22 -2.55
N PHE A 371 4.46 29.67 -2.34
CA PHE A 371 3.54 30.10 -3.39
C PHE A 371 3.08 31.54 -3.12
N PRO A 372 3.94 32.55 -3.35
CA PRO A 372 3.72 33.93 -2.90
C PRO A 372 2.51 34.61 -3.54
N GLN A 373 2.04 34.12 -4.68
CA GLN A 373 0.86 34.65 -5.39
C GLN A 373 -0.38 33.78 -5.23
N ALA A 374 -0.29 32.68 -4.48
CA ALA A 374 -1.41 31.79 -4.28
C ALA A 374 -2.34 32.29 -3.19
N LYS A 375 -3.64 32.18 -3.44
CA LYS A 375 -4.67 32.17 -2.40
C LYS A 375 -4.69 30.78 -1.76
N LEU A 376 -4.34 30.71 -0.48
CA LEU A 376 -4.40 29.47 0.31
C LEU A 376 -5.84 29.24 0.81
N ILE A 377 -6.29 27.99 0.73
CA ILE A 377 -7.66 27.59 1.07
C ILE A 377 -7.60 26.32 1.93
N SER A 378 -8.15 26.35 3.14
CA SER A 378 -8.50 25.11 3.87
C SER A 378 -9.61 24.41 3.08
N SER A 379 -9.29 23.27 2.47
CA SER A 379 -10.07 22.73 1.36
C SER A 379 -10.37 21.24 1.52
N SER A 380 -10.97 20.66 0.47
CA SER A 380 -11.28 19.25 0.33
C SER A 380 -10.81 18.74 -1.04
N LEU A 381 -10.68 17.41 -1.16
CA LEU A 381 -10.41 16.79 -2.46
C LEU A 381 -11.52 17.10 -3.47
N ASP A 382 -12.78 17.08 -3.04
CA ASP A 382 -13.93 17.43 -3.90
C ASP A 382 -13.80 18.83 -4.51
N ALA A 383 -13.37 19.82 -3.70
CA ALA A 383 -13.24 21.20 -4.15
C ALA A 383 -12.11 21.34 -5.19
N PHE A 384 -10.94 20.74 -4.94
CA PHE A 384 -9.84 20.73 -5.88
C PHE A 384 -10.21 20.00 -7.19
N VAL A 385 -10.80 18.82 -7.09
CA VAL A 385 -11.23 18.00 -8.24
C VAL A 385 -12.27 18.73 -9.07
N SER A 386 -13.24 19.38 -8.44
CA SER A 386 -14.23 20.21 -9.14
C SER A 386 -13.57 21.32 -9.93
N ARG A 387 -12.52 21.97 -9.37
CA ARG A 387 -11.77 23.02 -10.05
C ARG A 387 -11.00 22.49 -11.26
N VAL A 388 -10.34 21.33 -11.12
CA VAL A 388 -9.60 20.67 -12.20
C VAL A 388 -10.54 20.24 -13.33
N MET A 389 -11.61 19.51 -13.02
CA MET A 389 -12.52 18.95 -14.02
C MET A 389 -13.30 20.01 -14.81
N ASN A 390 -13.55 21.18 -14.21
CA ASN A 390 -14.21 22.31 -14.88
C ASN A 390 -13.24 23.20 -15.67
N SER A 391 -11.92 22.94 -15.62
CA SER A 391 -10.94 23.69 -16.41
C SER A 391 -10.85 23.15 -17.84
N PRO A 392 -10.72 24.01 -18.86
CA PRO A 392 -10.47 23.59 -20.24
C PRO A 392 -9.25 22.67 -20.41
N GLY A 393 -8.27 22.77 -19.50
CA GLY A 393 -7.07 21.93 -19.53
C GLY A 393 -7.30 20.46 -19.18
N TYR A 394 -8.45 20.10 -18.60
CA TYR A 394 -8.73 18.73 -18.16
C TYR A 394 -8.67 17.72 -19.31
N ALA A 395 -9.18 18.11 -20.48
CA ALA A 395 -9.17 17.26 -21.68
C ALA A 395 -7.75 16.94 -22.19
N ASN A 396 -6.75 17.75 -21.83
CA ASN A 396 -5.36 17.59 -22.23
C ASN A 396 -4.57 16.65 -21.29
N LEU A 397 -5.19 16.19 -20.18
CA LEU A 397 -4.53 15.25 -19.29
C LEU A 397 -4.25 13.91 -20.00
N PRO A 398 -3.09 13.28 -19.74
CA PRO A 398 -2.80 11.96 -20.29
C PRO A 398 -3.88 10.95 -19.96
N ILE A 399 -4.13 10.01 -20.87
CA ILE A 399 -5.02 8.87 -20.63
C ILE A 399 -4.17 7.64 -20.32
N VAL A 400 -4.45 7.00 -19.18
CA VAL A 400 -3.92 5.67 -18.85
C VAL A 400 -5.08 4.69 -18.94
N ASP A 401 -4.89 3.56 -19.61
CA ASP A 401 -5.93 2.55 -19.85
C ASP A 401 -5.51 1.14 -19.38
N LYS A 402 -4.34 1.05 -18.75
CA LYS A 402 -3.76 -0.15 -18.16
C LYS A 402 -4.06 -0.18 -16.67
N ASP A 403 -4.08 -1.39 -16.13
CA ASP A 403 -4.17 -1.61 -14.70
C ASP A 403 -2.90 -1.15 -13.99
N ILE A 404 -3.04 -0.72 -12.74
CA ILE A 404 -1.92 -0.38 -11.84
C ILE A 404 -1.64 -1.58 -10.93
N GLY A 405 -2.71 -2.22 -10.45
CA GLY A 405 -2.68 -3.27 -9.44
C GLY A 405 -2.29 -2.75 -8.05
N ASP A 406 -2.55 -3.55 -7.03
CA ASP A 406 -2.14 -3.29 -5.65
C ASP A 406 -0.92 -4.16 -5.30
N SER A 407 0.22 -3.52 -5.08
CA SER A 407 1.48 -4.24 -4.82
C SER A 407 1.66 -4.67 -3.36
N TRP A 408 0.72 -4.36 -2.46
CA TRP A 408 0.70 -4.90 -1.10
C TRP A 408 -0.14 -6.18 -0.95
N LEU A 409 -0.82 -6.62 -2.02
CA LEU A 409 -1.55 -7.89 -2.01
C LEU A 409 -0.69 -9.09 -1.62
N TYR A 410 0.62 -9.07 -1.88
CA TYR A 410 1.57 -10.12 -1.47
C TYR A 410 1.54 -10.41 0.03
N GLY A 411 1.15 -9.44 0.88
CA GLY A 411 1.00 -9.68 2.32
C GLY A 411 -0.25 -10.49 2.69
N SER A 412 -1.30 -10.46 1.85
CA SER A 412 -2.63 -11.02 2.15
C SER A 412 -2.64 -12.50 2.48
N PRO A 413 -1.91 -13.36 1.76
CA PRO A 413 -1.83 -14.78 2.06
C PRO A 413 -1.03 -15.12 3.33
N ALA A 414 -0.29 -14.18 3.93
CA ALA A 414 0.55 -14.45 5.10
C ALA A 414 -0.26 -14.83 6.35
N ASP A 415 -1.52 -14.37 6.46
CA ASP A 415 -2.49 -14.88 7.44
C ASP A 415 -3.61 -15.67 6.72
N PRO A 416 -3.38 -16.96 6.43
CA PRO A 416 -4.29 -17.77 5.63
C PRO A 416 -5.66 -17.97 6.29
N ILE A 417 -5.69 -18.04 7.63
CA ILE A 417 -6.93 -18.22 8.40
C ILE A 417 -7.81 -16.98 8.27
N ARG A 418 -7.19 -15.80 8.39
CA ARG A 418 -7.92 -14.55 8.28
C ARG A 418 -8.40 -14.29 6.87
N LEU A 419 -7.57 -14.51 5.85
CA LEU A 419 -8.00 -14.35 4.45
C LEU A 419 -9.16 -15.30 4.12
N ALA A 420 -9.12 -16.53 4.62
CA ALA A 420 -10.24 -17.47 4.48
C ALA A 420 -11.51 -16.96 5.17
N ALA A 421 -11.41 -16.53 6.44
CA ALA A 421 -12.54 -15.99 7.19
C ALA A 421 -13.13 -14.73 6.52
N TYR A 422 -12.28 -13.85 5.99
CA TYR A 422 -12.68 -12.68 5.21
C TYR A 422 -13.51 -13.07 3.98
N ARG A 423 -13.03 -14.03 3.20
CA ARG A 423 -13.73 -14.49 1.99
C ARG A 423 -15.07 -15.17 2.32
N GLU A 424 -15.14 -15.96 3.39
CA GLU A 424 -16.42 -16.53 3.84
C GLU A 424 -17.39 -15.44 4.31
N ALA A 425 -16.92 -14.42 5.03
CA ALA A 425 -17.76 -13.31 5.46
C ALA A 425 -18.36 -12.56 4.27
N VAL A 426 -17.56 -12.28 3.23
CA VAL A 426 -18.05 -11.65 2.00
C VAL A 426 -19.07 -12.55 1.28
N ARG A 427 -18.85 -13.86 1.19
CA ARG A 427 -19.86 -14.78 0.62
C ARG A 427 -21.15 -14.78 1.41
N PHE A 428 -21.08 -14.87 2.73
CA PHE A 428 -22.25 -14.81 3.61
C PHE A 428 -23.03 -13.51 3.40
N ILE A 429 -22.34 -12.36 3.33
CA ILE A 429 -22.94 -11.05 3.03
C ILE A 429 -23.72 -11.10 1.71
N ASN A 430 -23.09 -11.61 0.65
CA ASN A 430 -23.72 -11.72 -0.66
C ASN A 430 -24.92 -12.67 -0.68
N GLU A 431 -24.80 -13.84 -0.03
CA GLU A 431 -25.89 -14.81 0.07
C GLU A 431 -27.11 -14.21 0.77
N LYS A 432 -26.90 -13.48 1.87
CA LYS A 432 -27.98 -12.81 2.60
C LYS A 432 -28.63 -11.68 1.81
N ILE A 433 -27.84 -10.87 1.10
CA ILE A 433 -28.38 -9.84 0.22
C ILE A 433 -29.22 -10.47 -0.91
N ALA A 434 -28.72 -11.54 -1.53
CA ALA A 434 -29.45 -12.26 -2.58
C ALA A 434 -30.77 -12.86 -2.05
N GLN A 435 -30.76 -13.49 -0.87
CA GLN A 435 -31.97 -14.02 -0.23
C GLN A 435 -33.00 -12.92 0.02
N ALA A 436 -32.59 -11.78 0.57
CA ALA A 436 -33.50 -10.66 0.85
C ALA A 436 -34.15 -10.08 -0.43
N ILE A 437 -33.40 -10.03 -1.53
CA ILE A 437 -33.94 -9.61 -2.84
C ILE A 437 -34.96 -10.62 -3.38
N HIS A 438 -34.73 -11.92 -3.17
CA HIS A 438 -35.61 -12.97 -3.67
C HIS A 438 -36.88 -13.17 -2.84
N GLU A 439 -36.78 -13.02 -1.52
CA GLU A 439 -37.87 -13.37 -0.60
C GLU A 439 -38.71 -12.16 -0.15
N GLU A 440 -38.30 -10.92 -0.46
CA GLU A 440 -38.85 -9.67 0.12
C GLU A 440 -38.85 -9.66 1.67
N VAL A 441 -38.07 -10.54 2.30
CA VAL A 441 -37.96 -10.67 3.75
C VAL A 441 -36.71 -9.93 4.24
N ALA A 442 -36.89 -8.99 5.18
CA ALA A 442 -35.80 -8.22 5.81
C ALA A 442 -35.14 -8.95 7.01
N GLN A 443 -35.64 -10.12 7.39
CA GLN A 443 -35.06 -10.93 8.47
C GLN A 443 -33.78 -11.61 7.95
N ASP A 444 -32.70 -11.51 8.71
CA ASP A 444 -31.35 -12.06 8.41
C ASP A 444 -30.47 -11.31 7.40
N LEU A 445 -30.72 -10.02 7.14
CA LEU A 445 -29.75 -9.18 6.44
C LEU A 445 -28.41 -9.09 7.22
N PRO A 446 -27.26 -8.93 6.52
CA PRO A 446 -26.00 -8.66 7.20
C PRO A 446 -26.14 -7.43 8.08
N THR A 447 -25.68 -7.51 9.33
CA THR A 447 -25.76 -6.37 10.23
C THR A 447 -24.78 -5.27 9.80
N THR A 448 -25.03 -4.03 10.19
CA THR A 448 -24.06 -2.93 10.03
C THR A 448 -22.69 -3.30 10.59
N ARG A 449 -22.65 -4.08 11.67
CA ARG A 449 -21.42 -4.61 12.26
C ARG A 449 -20.69 -5.55 11.32
N ASP A 450 -21.39 -6.54 10.74
CA ASP A 450 -20.79 -7.54 9.84
C ASP A 450 -20.12 -6.86 8.64
N LEU A 451 -20.81 -5.88 8.06
CA LEU A 451 -20.30 -5.13 6.92
C LEU A 451 -19.13 -4.21 7.31
N ARG A 452 -19.22 -3.48 8.43
CA ARG A 452 -18.14 -2.57 8.89
C ARG A 452 -16.87 -3.29 9.30
N ASN A 453 -16.97 -4.46 9.92
CA ASN A 453 -15.80 -5.25 10.32
C ASN A 453 -15.12 -5.88 9.10
N THR A 454 -15.89 -6.22 8.05
CA THR A 454 -15.34 -6.79 6.82
C THR A 454 -14.57 -5.75 5.99
N ILE A 455 -14.93 -4.47 6.03
CA ILE A 455 -14.17 -3.39 5.35
C ILE A 455 -12.73 -3.26 5.88
N GLY A 456 -12.50 -3.51 7.17
CA GLY A 456 -11.23 -3.25 7.88
C GLY A 456 -10.13 -4.30 7.73
N PHE A 457 -9.92 -4.88 6.55
CA PHE A 457 -8.82 -5.83 6.34
C PHE A 457 -7.46 -5.10 6.28
N PHE A 458 -6.51 -5.44 7.16
CA PHE A 458 -5.21 -4.75 7.41
C PHE A 458 -4.06 -5.72 7.67
N HIS A 459 -2.83 -5.45 7.22
CA HIS A 459 -1.67 -6.30 7.55
C HIS A 459 -0.89 -5.85 8.78
N VAL A 460 -0.09 -6.76 9.34
CA VAL A 460 0.90 -6.47 10.39
C VAL A 460 2.28 -6.88 9.90
N LEU A 461 3.25 -5.96 9.98
CA LEU A 461 4.65 -6.19 9.58
C LEU A 461 5.66 -5.71 10.62
N ARG A 462 5.26 -5.62 11.89
CA ARG A 462 6.20 -5.21 12.94
C ARG A 462 6.84 -6.44 13.58
N THR A 463 8.10 -6.69 13.25
CA THR A 463 8.88 -7.69 13.99
C THR A 463 10.20 -7.07 14.45
N PRO A 464 10.67 -7.40 15.67
CA PRO A 464 11.96 -6.92 16.16
C PRO A 464 13.12 -7.55 15.40
N ASP A 465 14.28 -6.90 15.31
CA ASP A 465 15.44 -7.40 14.55
C ASP A 465 16.03 -8.72 15.12
N GLY A 466 16.64 -9.53 14.23
CA GLY A 466 17.43 -10.73 14.55
C GLY A 466 16.65 -12.05 14.68
N ASN A 467 17.25 -13.10 15.25
CA ASN A 467 16.62 -14.43 15.49
C ASN A 467 16.03 -15.06 14.24
N TRP A 468 16.85 -15.09 13.20
CA TRP A 468 16.44 -15.54 11.89
C TRP A 468 16.32 -17.05 11.81
N SER A 469 17.12 -17.80 12.57
CA SER A 469 16.98 -19.25 12.64
C SER A 469 15.75 -19.63 13.47
N ASN A 470 15.09 -20.74 13.11
CA ASN A 470 13.95 -21.24 13.89
C ASN A 470 14.34 -21.51 15.36
N GLU A 471 15.57 -21.95 15.62
CA GLU A 471 16.04 -22.20 16.97
C GLU A 471 16.11 -20.92 17.80
N GLU A 472 16.58 -19.81 17.23
CA GLU A 472 16.61 -18.52 17.92
C GLU A 472 15.21 -17.91 18.01
N PHE A 473 14.41 -17.99 16.93
CA PHE A 473 13.04 -17.49 16.88
C PHE A 473 12.18 -18.11 18.00
N HIS A 474 12.20 -19.44 18.11
CA HIS A 474 11.43 -20.16 19.13
C HIS A 474 11.99 -20.04 20.55
N ARG A 475 13.25 -19.60 20.72
CA ARG A 475 13.83 -19.32 22.05
C ARG A 475 13.34 -18.01 22.65
N VAL A 476 12.88 -17.05 21.85
CA VAL A 476 12.64 -15.67 22.32
C VAL A 476 11.23 -15.19 22.02
N ASP A 477 10.27 -15.91 22.60
CA ASP A 477 8.83 -15.73 22.49
C ASP A 477 8.34 -14.32 22.87
N SER A 478 8.77 -13.79 24.02
CA SER A 478 8.23 -12.54 24.59
C SER A 478 8.42 -11.28 23.72
N ARG A 479 9.39 -11.29 22.79
CA ARG A 479 9.60 -10.18 21.85
C ARG A 479 8.52 -10.07 20.78
N TYR A 480 7.80 -11.15 20.52
CA TYR A 480 6.75 -11.22 19.51
C TYR A 480 5.35 -11.08 20.12
N ALA A 481 5.23 -10.94 21.44
CA ALA A 481 3.94 -10.87 22.13
C ALA A 481 3.00 -9.77 21.59
N MET A 482 3.54 -8.60 21.21
CA MET A 482 2.73 -7.54 20.58
C MET A 482 2.23 -7.95 19.20
N LEU A 483 3.09 -8.57 18.39
CA LEU A 483 2.73 -9.07 17.06
C LEU A 483 1.63 -10.14 17.17
N GLU A 484 1.77 -11.08 18.10
CA GLU A 484 0.74 -12.10 18.35
C GLU A 484 -0.58 -11.48 18.82
N MET A 485 -0.50 -10.48 19.70
CA MET A 485 -1.67 -9.75 20.19
C MET A 485 -2.36 -9.00 19.04
N GLU A 486 -1.63 -8.35 18.14
CA GLU A 486 -2.18 -7.66 16.96
C GLU A 486 -2.81 -8.65 15.97
N TRP A 487 -2.16 -9.79 15.71
CA TRP A 487 -2.74 -10.85 14.87
C TRP A 487 -4.03 -11.43 15.49
N ALA A 488 -4.04 -11.65 16.80
CA ALA A 488 -5.22 -12.12 17.52
C ALA A 488 -6.34 -11.08 17.49
N ASP A 489 -6.02 -9.81 17.76
CA ASP A 489 -6.95 -8.67 17.71
C ASP A 489 -7.59 -8.56 16.32
N GLN A 490 -6.80 -8.58 15.25
CA GLN A 490 -7.30 -8.46 13.89
C GLN A 490 -8.18 -9.64 13.45
N ARG A 491 -7.86 -10.87 13.90
CA ARG A 491 -8.69 -12.06 13.65
C ARG A 491 -10.01 -11.99 14.40
N LEU A 492 -10.00 -11.55 15.66
CA LEU A 492 -11.19 -11.42 16.50
C LEU A 492 -12.07 -10.24 16.10
N TYR A 493 -11.47 -9.13 15.70
CA TYR A 493 -12.17 -7.89 15.38
C TYR A 493 -12.81 -7.92 14.00
N ASN A 494 -12.06 -8.29 12.95
CA ASN A 494 -12.60 -8.25 11.58
C ASN A 494 -13.55 -9.41 11.30
N HIS A 495 -13.34 -10.57 11.92
CA HIS A 495 -14.13 -11.77 11.66
C HIS A 495 -14.31 -12.61 12.94
N PRO A 496 -15.05 -12.11 13.95
CA PRO A 496 -15.59 -13.01 14.96
C PRO A 496 -16.62 -13.87 14.23
N LEU A 497 -16.17 -14.95 13.57
CA LEU A 497 -17.05 -15.97 13.01
C LEU A 497 -18.08 -16.25 14.11
N PRO A 498 -19.39 -16.11 13.84
CA PRO A 498 -20.41 -16.19 14.87
C PRO A 498 -20.31 -17.55 15.55
N THR A 499 -19.63 -17.60 16.70
CA THR A 499 -19.33 -18.78 17.52
C THR A 499 -19.47 -20.10 16.75
N HIS A 500 -18.77 -20.22 15.62
CA HIS A 500 -18.65 -21.49 14.95
C HIS A 500 -17.55 -22.18 15.72
N ASN A 501 -17.97 -22.92 16.74
CA ASN A 501 -17.18 -23.81 17.59
C ASN A 501 -15.95 -24.34 16.84
N LYS A 502 -14.81 -24.52 17.49
CA LYS A 502 -13.62 -25.15 16.88
C LYS A 502 -13.95 -26.47 16.13
N GLY A 503 -15.04 -27.16 16.48
CA GLY A 503 -15.58 -28.31 15.74
C GLY A 503 -16.18 -28.01 14.35
N THR A 504 -16.45 -26.76 14.00
CA THR A 504 -17.05 -26.33 12.72
C THR A 504 -16.04 -26.14 11.61
N TRP A 505 -14.75 -25.94 11.90
CA TRP A 505 -13.73 -26.11 10.85
C TRP A 505 -13.63 -27.58 10.45
N GLY A 506 -13.69 -28.49 11.43
CA GLY A 506 -13.88 -29.92 11.17
C GLY A 506 -15.17 -30.20 10.41
N ARG A 507 -16.28 -29.54 10.77
CA ARG A 507 -17.59 -29.67 10.11
C ARG A 507 -17.65 -29.06 8.72
N LEU A 508 -16.99 -27.92 8.46
CA LEU A 508 -16.86 -27.29 7.15
C LEU A 508 -16.02 -28.20 6.26
N VAL A 509 -14.90 -28.74 6.77
CA VAL A 509 -14.13 -29.79 6.09
C VAL A 509 -15.00 -31.03 5.82
N GLU A 510 -15.81 -31.50 6.77
CA GLU A 510 -16.75 -32.63 6.59
C GLU A 510 -17.92 -32.33 5.64
N GLU A 511 -18.43 -31.10 5.61
CA GLU A 511 -19.55 -30.64 4.78
C GLU A 511 -19.08 -30.38 3.34
N LEU A 512 -17.84 -29.93 3.18
CA LEU A 512 -17.12 -29.91 1.91
C LEU A 512 -16.78 -31.30 1.42
N GLU A 513 -16.36 -32.21 2.31
CA GLU A 513 -16.23 -33.63 2.00
C GLU A 513 -17.59 -34.28 1.66
N GLY A 514 -18.68 -33.77 2.23
CA GLY A 514 -20.06 -34.25 2.09
C GLY A 514 -20.79 -33.80 0.82
N ARG A 515 -20.48 -32.59 0.31
CA ARG A 515 -21.04 -32.04 -0.96
C ARG A 515 -20.42 -32.67 -2.22
N LEU A 516 -19.34 -33.43 -2.07
CA LEU A 516 -18.66 -34.16 -3.15
C LEU A 516 -19.29 -35.55 -3.35
N ARG A 517 -20.47 -35.62 -3.99
CA ARG A 517 -21.08 -36.90 -4.41
C ARG A 517 -21.06 -37.09 -5.95
N MET A 518 -20.33 -38.17 -6.34
CA MET A 518 -20.42 -39.11 -7.48
C MET A 518 -20.47 -38.58 -8.92
N VAL A 519 -19.76 -39.26 -9.86
CA VAL A 519 -20.26 -40.02 -11.05
C VAL A 519 -19.06 -40.74 -11.77
N GLU A 520 -19.24 -41.92 -12.38
CA GLU A 520 -18.26 -42.62 -13.26
C GLU A 520 -18.08 -41.98 -14.65
N GLY A 521 -16.84 -41.78 -15.12
CA GLY A 521 -16.53 -41.75 -16.57
C GLY A 521 -15.37 -40.84 -17.01
N GLY A 522 -14.26 -41.45 -17.47
CA GLY A 522 -13.11 -40.80 -18.13
C GLY A 522 -11.77 -41.52 -17.89
N LYS A 523 -10.78 -41.38 -18.78
CA LYS A 523 -9.38 -41.79 -18.54
C LYS A 523 -8.64 -40.66 -17.83
N VAL A 524 -8.00 -40.94 -16.71
CA VAL A 524 -7.22 -39.98 -15.89
C VAL A 524 -5.80 -40.48 -15.71
N ALA A 525 -4.82 -39.57 -15.70
CA ALA A 525 -3.46 -39.88 -15.29
C ALA A 525 -2.90 -38.75 -14.42
N PHE A 526 -2.03 -39.16 -13.51
CA PHE A 526 -1.34 -38.26 -12.59
C PHE A 526 0.16 -38.45 -12.75
N ASN A 527 0.91 -37.38 -12.52
CA ASN A 527 2.35 -37.46 -12.43
C ASN A 527 2.70 -38.24 -11.15
N THR A 528 3.42 -39.35 -11.31
CA THR A 528 3.79 -40.24 -10.20
C THR A 528 4.84 -39.63 -9.28
N THR A 529 5.54 -38.58 -9.72
CA THR A 529 6.51 -37.86 -8.91
C THR A 529 5.82 -36.83 -8.05
N ASP A 530 5.06 -35.89 -8.64
CA ASP A 530 4.54 -34.70 -7.94
C ASP A 530 3.02 -34.69 -7.71
N GLY A 531 2.32 -35.76 -8.09
CA GLY A 531 0.89 -35.98 -7.83
C GLY A 531 -0.07 -35.04 -8.55
N SER A 532 0.44 -34.19 -9.45
CA SER A 532 -0.38 -33.34 -10.30
C SER A 532 -1.20 -34.15 -11.29
N LEU A 533 -2.42 -33.68 -11.58
CA LEU A 533 -3.23 -34.23 -12.67
C LEU A 533 -2.58 -33.85 -14.00
N SER A 534 -2.07 -34.83 -14.74
CA SER A 534 -1.34 -34.64 -16.00
C SER A 534 -2.19 -34.98 -17.23
N TYR A 535 -3.29 -35.70 -17.04
CA TYR A 535 -4.19 -36.10 -18.12
C TYR A 535 -5.61 -36.33 -17.62
N LEU A 536 -6.59 -35.81 -18.37
CA LEU A 536 -8.02 -36.12 -18.23
C LEU A 536 -8.64 -36.19 -19.62
N ARG A 537 -9.28 -37.31 -19.96
CA ARG A 537 -10.04 -37.51 -21.20
C ARG A 537 -11.42 -38.09 -20.90
N ARG A 538 -12.48 -37.40 -21.35
CA ARG A 538 -13.87 -37.85 -21.24
C ARG A 538 -14.20 -38.91 -22.32
N SER A 539 -15.06 -39.87 -21.99
CA SER A 539 -15.56 -40.88 -22.93
C SER A 539 -16.70 -40.29 -23.78
N GLU A 540 -16.39 -40.04 -25.05
CA GLU A 540 -17.30 -39.79 -26.19
C GLU A 540 -18.14 -38.50 -26.21
N ALA A 541 -17.45 -37.43 -26.61
CA ALA A 541 -17.81 -36.34 -27.53
C ALA A 541 -17.02 -35.10 -27.09
N GLY A 542 -15.79 -34.92 -27.63
CA GLY A 542 -14.87 -33.85 -27.23
C GLY A 542 -13.76 -34.28 -26.28
N ALA A 543 -13.00 -35.33 -26.64
CA ALA A 543 -11.78 -35.72 -25.93
C ALA A 543 -10.73 -34.60 -25.98
N PHE A 544 -10.72 -33.69 -24.99
CA PHE A 544 -9.78 -32.58 -24.90
C PHE A 544 -8.88 -32.75 -23.68
N GLN A 545 -7.57 -32.85 -23.90
CA GLN A 545 -6.59 -32.74 -22.82
C GLN A 545 -6.46 -31.24 -22.50
N TRP A 546 -7.14 -30.80 -21.46
CA TRP A 546 -7.25 -29.38 -21.11
C TRP A 546 -6.04 -28.82 -20.35
N ALA A 547 -5.19 -29.67 -19.77
CA ALA A 547 -4.02 -29.26 -19.00
C ALA A 547 -2.80 -30.16 -19.18
N LYS A 548 -1.61 -29.56 -19.09
CA LYS A 548 -0.32 -30.23 -18.90
C LYS A 548 -0.15 -30.65 -17.44
N SER A 549 -0.53 -29.78 -16.52
CA SER A 549 -0.45 -30.00 -15.08
C SER A 549 -1.54 -29.24 -14.36
N PHE A 550 -2.23 -29.89 -13.43
CA PHE A 550 -3.16 -29.24 -12.52
C PHE A 550 -2.91 -29.73 -11.10
N GLY A 551 -2.64 -28.78 -10.19
CA GLY A 551 -2.44 -29.08 -8.77
C GLY A 551 -1.01 -29.40 -8.38
N ARG A 552 -0.01 -29.08 -9.21
CA ARG A 552 1.40 -29.23 -8.80
C ARG A 552 1.73 -28.20 -7.72
N MET A 553 1.94 -28.69 -6.50
CA MET A 553 2.40 -27.90 -5.36
C MET A 553 3.92 -27.67 -5.47
N ARG A 554 4.42 -26.51 -5.07
CA ARG A 554 5.86 -26.24 -4.90
C ARG A 554 6.09 -25.35 -3.68
N TYR A 555 7.28 -25.46 -3.12
CA TYR A 555 7.72 -24.68 -1.97
C TYR A 555 9.04 -23.99 -2.32
N ARG A 556 9.18 -22.70 -2.06
CA ARG A 556 10.41 -21.95 -2.30
C ARG A 556 10.88 -21.27 -1.04
N THR A 557 12.16 -21.42 -0.74
CA THR A 557 12.90 -20.63 0.25
C THR A 557 13.72 -19.58 -0.47
N TYR A 558 13.89 -18.42 0.17
CA TYR A 558 14.64 -17.29 -0.38
C TYR A 558 15.88 -17.01 0.47
N SER A 559 16.96 -16.57 -0.16
CA SER A 559 18.16 -16.10 0.53
C SER A 559 18.18 -14.57 0.64
N GLU A 560 19.17 -14.05 1.36
CA GLU A 560 19.44 -12.60 1.42
C GLU A 560 19.59 -11.99 0.01
N GLN A 561 20.27 -12.67 -0.92
CA GLN A 561 20.47 -12.17 -2.28
C GLN A 561 19.16 -11.98 -3.05
N ASP A 562 18.15 -12.83 -2.83
CA ASP A 562 16.81 -12.64 -3.41
C ASP A 562 16.19 -11.33 -2.88
N PHE A 563 16.37 -11.03 -1.59
CA PHE A 563 15.86 -9.80 -0.97
C PHE A 563 16.63 -8.56 -1.36
N LEU A 564 17.96 -8.63 -1.53
CA LEU A 564 18.74 -7.49 -2.03
C LEU A 564 18.23 -7.03 -3.40
N HIS A 565 17.98 -7.98 -4.31
CA HIS A 565 17.41 -7.69 -5.62
C HIS A 565 15.98 -7.11 -5.52
N PHE A 566 15.12 -7.74 -4.71
CA PHE A 566 13.77 -7.22 -4.45
C PHE A 566 13.80 -5.79 -3.87
N ASN A 567 14.73 -5.51 -2.95
CA ASN A 567 14.86 -4.21 -2.32
C ASN A 567 15.35 -3.14 -3.30
N GLU A 568 16.27 -3.47 -4.21
CA GLU A 568 16.72 -2.55 -5.27
C GLU A 568 15.59 -2.16 -6.22
N GLU A 569 14.71 -3.12 -6.58
CA GLU A 569 13.65 -2.87 -7.56
C GLU A 569 12.38 -2.27 -6.95
N TYR A 570 11.97 -2.77 -5.79
CA TYR A 570 10.67 -2.49 -5.19
C TYR A 570 10.74 -1.56 -3.98
N THR A 571 11.76 -1.70 -3.11
CA THR A 571 11.94 -0.86 -1.91
C THR A 571 13.25 -0.07 -1.83
N PRO A 572 13.68 0.63 -2.91
CA PRO A 572 15.04 1.18 -3.00
C PRO A 572 15.35 2.29 -1.99
N GLY A 573 14.32 2.98 -1.49
CA GLY A 573 14.45 4.03 -0.48
C GLY A 573 14.38 3.53 0.96
N CYS A 574 14.26 2.22 1.15
CA CYS A 574 13.85 1.60 2.40
C CYS A 574 14.97 0.78 3.07
N ILE A 575 16.22 1.23 3.01
CA ILE A 575 17.33 0.57 3.70
C ILE A 575 17.95 1.53 4.74
N PRO A 576 17.90 1.21 6.05
CA PRO A 576 17.24 0.05 6.66
C PRO A 576 15.73 0.27 6.88
N CYS A 577 14.90 -0.71 6.49
CA CYS A 577 13.47 -0.80 6.83
C CYS A 577 13.13 -2.12 7.52
N ASP A 578 13.94 -2.49 8.50
CA ASP A 578 13.73 -3.64 9.36
C ASP A 578 13.32 -4.89 8.55
N ASP A 579 12.11 -5.39 8.81
CA ASP A 579 11.60 -6.64 8.28
C ASP A 579 11.08 -6.56 6.82
N PHE A 580 10.84 -5.36 6.28
CA PHE A 580 10.51 -5.20 4.85
C PHE A 580 11.68 -5.62 3.97
N ALA A 581 12.90 -5.32 4.43
CA ALA A 581 14.13 -5.64 3.71
C ALA A 581 14.75 -6.98 4.12
N LYS A 582 14.18 -7.64 5.15
CA LYS A 582 14.69 -8.89 5.76
C LYS A 582 16.18 -8.83 6.12
N LEU A 583 16.62 -7.69 6.65
CA LEU A 583 18.03 -7.45 6.99
C LEU A 583 18.51 -8.38 8.13
N GLY A 584 19.68 -8.99 7.95
CA GLY A 584 20.24 -9.93 8.92
C GLY A 584 19.83 -11.38 8.67
N MET A 585 18.94 -11.67 7.72
CA MET A 585 18.48 -13.04 7.44
C MET A 585 19.62 -13.99 7.06
N GLU A 586 20.72 -13.46 6.53
CA GLU A 586 21.94 -14.20 6.18
C GLU A 586 22.59 -14.92 7.37
N THR A 587 22.34 -14.47 8.62
CA THR A 587 22.88 -15.12 9.83
C THR A 587 22.30 -16.52 10.04
N ALA A 588 21.12 -16.81 9.49
CA ALA A 588 20.51 -18.13 9.51
C ALA A 588 20.91 -19.01 8.32
N HIS A 589 21.78 -18.49 7.45
CA HIS A 589 22.26 -19.17 6.23
C HIS A 589 21.13 -19.78 5.36
N PRO A 590 20.08 -19.01 5.04
CA PRO A 590 18.97 -19.50 4.22
C PRO A 590 19.44 -19.82 2.80
N VAL A 591 18.85 -20.86 2.21
CA VAL A 591 19.17 -21.30 0.85
C VAL A 591 18.07 -20.83 -0.09
N SER A 592 18.43 -20.12 -1.17
CA SER A 592 17.51 -19.84 -2.27
C SER A 592 17.29 -21.10 -3.09
N ARG A 593 16.12 -21.73 -2.95
CA ARG A 593 15.84 -23.01 -3.61
C ARG A 593 14.34 -23.27 -3.74
N THR A 594 13.96 -23.87 -4.87
CA THR A 594 12.67 -24.51 -5.03
C THR A 594 12.76 -25.98 -4.62
N TRP A 595 11.82 -26.40 -3.78
CA TRP A 595 11.68 -27.74 -3.24
C TRP A 595 10.41 -28.36 -3.84
N ASP A 596 10.60 -29.40 -4.66
CA ASP A 596 9.49 -30.15 -5.23
C ASP A 596 8.93 -31.16 -4.23
N PHE A 597 7.61 -31.20 -4.14
CA PHE A 597 6.89 -32.25 -3.42
C PHE A 597 6.99 -33.57 -4.19
N ARG A 598 7.10 -34.68 -3.46
CA ARG A 598 6.93 -36.01 -4.02
C ARG A 598 5.71 -36.71 -3.45
N VAL A 599 5.15 -37.62 -4.21
CA VAL A 599 4.08 -38.49 -3.72
C VAL A 599 4.70 -39.59 -2.86
N SER A 600 4.28 -39.72 -1.60
CA SER A 600 4.67 -40.85 -0.73
C SER A 600 3.81 -42.05 -0.95
N SER A 601 2.51 -41.79 -1.07
CA SER A 601 1.48 -42.80 -1.17
C SER A 601 0.33 -42.21 -1.99
N ALA A 602 -0.47 -43.11 -2.55
CA ALA A 602 -1.66 -42.73 -3.28
C ALA A 602 -2.73 -43.78 -3.03
N ALA A 603 -3.96 -43.33 -2.95
CA ALA A 603 -5.14 -44.18 -2.91
C ALA A 603 -6.06 -43.79 -4.06
N ALA A 604 -7.00 -44.65 -4.44
CA ALA A 604 -8.06 -44.29 -5.37
C ALA A 604 -9.34 -45.01 -4.93
N ASN A 605 -10.48 -44.31 -4.94
CA ASN A 605 -11.79 -44.92 -4.66
C ASN A 605 -12.67 -44.87 -5.91
N ILE A 606 -12.53 -45.89 -6.74
CA ILE A 606 -13.14 -45.95 -8.06
C ILE A 606 -14.67 -46.16 -7.98
N MET A 607 -15.17 -46.89 -6.97
CA MET A 607 -16.61 -47.20 -6.82
C MET A 607 -17.49 -45.97 -6.54
N LYS A 608 -16.89 -44.83 -6.17
CA LYS A 608 -17.59 -43.55 -6.02
C LYS A 608 -17.36 -42.55 -7.16
N GLY A 609 -16.63 -42.94 -8.22
CA GLY A 609 -16.21 -42.02 -9.28
C GLY A 609 -15.25 -40.93 -8.80
N THR A 610 -14.62 -41.07 -7.62
CA THR A 610 -13.71 -40.07 -7.04
C THR A 610 -12.30 -40.64 -6.96
N VAL A 611 -11.35 -40.10 -7.74
CA VAL A 611 -9.93 -40.44 -7.58
C VAL A 611 -9.29 -39.59 -6.48
N ARG A 612 -9.35 -40.09 -5.24
CA ARG A 612 -8.70 -39.47 -4.08
C ARG A 612 -7.24 -39.90 -3.94
N LEU A 613 -6.31 -39.24 -4.63
CA LEU A 613 -4.87 -39.50 -4.44
C LEU A 613 -4.38 -39.08 -3.04
N GLY A 614 -4.33 -40.01 -2.10
CA GLY A 614 -3.85 -39.74 -0.74
C GLY A 614 -2.32 -39.79 -0.56
N ALA A 615 -1.70 -38.61 -0.49
CA ALA A 615 -0.52 -38.22 0.32
C ALA A 615 0.85 -37.95 -0.36
N TYR A 616 1.53 -36.91 0.13
CA TYR A 616 2.84 -36.43 -0.33
C TYR A 616 3.93 -36.62 0.75
N THR A 617 5.15 -36.98 0.35
CA THR A 617 6.39 -36.86 1.15
C THR A 617 7.46 -36.11 0.36
N PHE A 618 8.48 -35.63 1.06
CA PHE A 618 9.57 -34.91 0.42
C PHE A 618 10.53 -35.79 -0.35
N ALA A 619 11.03 -35.24 -1.46
CA ALA A 619 12.21 -35.72 -2.12
C ALA A 619 13.44 -35.58 -1.22
N SER A 620 13.82 -36.66 -0.55
CA SER A 620 15.23 -36.98 -0.25
C SER A 620 16.07 -35.83 0.33
N CYS A 621 15.77 -35.36 1.55
CA CYS A 621 16.79 -34.71 2.37
C CYS A 621 16.44 -34.85 3.86
N SER A 622 17.31 -35.46 4.65
CA SER A 622 17.18 -35.56 6.11
C SER A 622 17.43 -34.22 6.82
N ILE A 623 18.08 -33.25 6.16
CA ILE A 623 18.25 -31.86 6.66
C ILE A 623 16.92 -31.09 6.62
N LEU A 624 15.96 -31.55 5.82
CA LEU A 624 14.61 -31.00 5.71
C LEU A 624 13.62 -31.61 6.74
N LEU A 625 14.08 -32.33 7.78
CA LEU A 625 13.20 -32.74 8.89
C LEU A 625 12.52 -31.53 9.60
N HIS A 626 13.02 -30.32 9.34
CA HIS A 626 12.46 -29.03 9.76
C HIS A 626 11.69 -28.31 8.65
N LEU A 627 11.22 -29.03 7.63
CA LEU A 627 10.27 -28.45 6.69
C LEU A 627 9.06 -27.95 7.48
N LEU A 628 8.78 -26.68 7.28
CA LEU A 628 7.85 -25.92 8.09
C LEU A 628 6.41 -26.41 7.96
N ILE A 629 6.08 -27.51 7.29
CA ILE A 629 4.71 -28.02 7.13
C ILE A 629 4.79 -29.55 7.21
N HIS A 630 4.24 -30.17 8.26
CA HIS A 630 4.44 -31.60 8.50
C HIS A 630 3.50 -32.51 7.69
N ASP A 631 2.21 -32.18 7.60
CA ASP A 631 1.24 -33.03 6.89
C ASP A 631 0.68 -32.30 5.66
N ARG A 632 0.57 -33.02 4.53
CA ARG A 632 0.17 -32.44 3.24
C ARG A 632 -0.67 -33.42 2.43
N LYS A 633 -1.80 -32.95 1.91
CA LYS A 633 -2.75 -33.76 1.15
C LYS A 633 -3.31 -32.96 -0.03
N LEU A 634 -3.29 -33.57 -1.21
CA LEU A 634 -4.06 -33.12 -2.36
C LEU A 634 -5.21 -34.10 -2.57
N SER A 635 -6.43 -33.61 -2.75
CA SER A 635 -7.59 -34.45 -3.04
C SER A 635 -8.26 -33.93 -4.31
N TYR A 636 -8.32 -34.77 -5.34
CA TYR A 636 -9.03 -34.47 -6.57
C TYR A 636 -10.43 -35.08 -6.51
N ASN A 637 -11.44 -34.29 -6.90
CA ASN A 637 -12.74 -34.83 -7.25
C ASN A 637 -12.96 -34.62 -8.75
N ILE A 638 -13.07 -35.73 -9.48
CA ILE A 638 -13.26 -35.73 -10.91
C ILE A 638 -14.71 -36.14 -11.16
N PRO A 639 -15.53 -35.26 -11.75
CA PRO A 639 -16.92 -35.59 -12.02
C PRO A 639 -17.02 -36.64 -13.14
N GLY A 640 -18.11 -37.41 -13.15
CA GLY A 640 -18.48 -38.22 -14.31
C GLY A 640 -19.10 -37.40 -15.46
N PRO A 641 -19.60 -38.05 -16.53
CA PRO A 641 -19.78 -37.48 -17.86
C PRO A 641 -20.83 -36.38 -17.96
N ASN A 642 -21.64 -36.12 -16.95
CA ASN A 642 -22.67 -35.07 -16.98
C ASN A 642 -22.28 -33.79 -16.21
N LYS A 643 -21.12 -33.77 -15.55
CA LYS A 643 -20.58 -32.62 -14.81
C LYS A 643 -19.24 -32.21 -15.43
N THR A 644 -18.93 -30.92 -15.43
CA THR A 644 -17.79 -30.35 -16.18
C THR A 644 -16.64 -29.85 -15.31
N ALA A 645 -16.82 -29.74 -13.98
CA ALA A 645 -15.85 -29.12 -13.07
C ALA A 645 -15.03 -30.15 -12.28
N VAL A 646 -13.70 -30.11 -12.41
CA VAL A 646 -12.77 -30.84 -11.55
C VAL A 646 -12.46 -29.98 -10.33
N SER A 647 -12.56 -30.53 -9.11
CA SER A 647 -12.15 -29.82 -7.90
C SER A 647 -10.83 -30.35 -7.37
N LEU A 648 -9.96 -29.45 -6.94
CA LEU A 648 -8.75 -29.73 -6.18
C LEU A 648 -8.91 -29.17 -4.77
N GLN A 649 -8.71 -30.01 -3.76
CA GLN A 649 -8.55 -29.59 -2.38
C GLN A 649 -7.09 -29.76 -1.98
N VAL A 650 -6.51 -28.72 -1.40
CA VAL A 650 -5.17 -28.76 -0.82
C VAL A 650 -5.32 -28.57 0.68
N SER A 651 -4.65 -29.43 1.44
CA SER A 651 -4.62 -29.34 2.90
C SER A 651 -3.19 -29.48 3.37
N TRP A 652 -2.79 -28.58 4.25
CA TRP A 652 -1.56 -28.73 5.01
C TRP A 652 -1.80 -28.40 6.48
N THR A 653 -1.17 -29.17 7.37
CA THR A 653 -1.29 -28.96 8.81
C THR A 653 0.07 -29.00 9.48
N ASN A 654 0.10 -28.53 10.73
CA ASN A 654 1.31 -28.44 11.53
C ASN A 654 2.39 -27.62 10.80
N LYS A 655 2.02 -26.40 10.39
CA LYS A 655 2.99 -25.47 9.84
C LYS A 655 3.83 -24.88 11.00
N THR A 656 5.12 -25.17 11.08
CA THR A 656 6.04 -24.51 12.00
C THR A 656 6.14 -23.03 11.62
N ALA A 657 6.01 -22.14 12.61
CA ALA A 657 6.20 -20.71 12.40
C ALA A 657 7.69 -20.40 12.14
N THR A 658 7.98 -19.54 11.17
CA THR A 658 9.34 -19.14 10.83
C THR A 658 9.42 -17.65 10.55
N ARG A 659 10.63 -17.09 10.65
CA ARG A 659 10.95 -15.77 10.09
C ARG A 659 11.57 -15.83 8.70
N LEU A 660 12.10 -16.98 8.31
CA LEU A 660 12.76 -17.14 7.01
C LEU A 660 11.75 -16.92 5.89
N ALA A 661 12.16 -16.18 4.87
CA ALA A 661 11.29 -15.92 3.75
C ALA A 661 11.03 -17.20 2.94
N GLU A 662 9.74 -17.45 2.71
CA GLU A 662 9.25 -18.64 2.05
C GLU A 662 7.99 -18.33 1.24
N SER A 663 7.67 -19.19 0.29
CA SER A 663 6.40 -19.16 -0.44
C SER A 663 5.98 -20.57 -0.80
N THR A 664 4.67 -20.79 -0.88
CA THR A 664 4.09 -22.06 -1.32
C THR A 664 3.04 -21.73 -2.37
N TRP A 665 3.06 -22.42 -3.50
CA TRP A 665 2.09 -22.19 -4.57
C TRP A 665 1.56 -23.49 -5.16
N ILE A 666 0.38 -23.40 -5.75
CA ILE A 666 -0.27 -24.48 -6.50
C ILE A 666 -0.40 -24.03 -7.94
N SER A 667 0.22 -24.79 -8.84
CA SER A 667 0.25 -24.42 -10.26
C SER A 667 -0.85 -25.10 -11.08
N PHE A 668 -1.36 -24.33 -12.03
CA PHE A 668 -2.23 -24.78 -13.11
C PHE A 668 -1.63 -24.38 -14.46
N GLU A 669 -1.37 -25.38 -15.30
CA GLU A 669 -0.76 -25.23 -16.61
C GLU A 669 -1.71 -25.82 -17.67
N PRO A 670 -2.67 -25.04 -18.20
CA PRO A 670 -3.57 -25.50 -19.25
C PRO A 670 -2.82 -25.73 -20.56
N ASN A 671 -3.34 -26.65 -21.37
CA ASN A 671 -2.99 -26.68 -22.79
C ASN A 671 -3.65 -25.49 -23.48
N HIS A 672 -2.88 -24.78 -24.28
CA HIS A 672 -3.36 -23.57 -24.94
C HIS A 672 -2.62 -23.28 -26.24
N GLU A 673 -3.34 -22.67 -27.17
CA GLU A 673 -2.76 -22.08 -28.37
C GLU A 673 -1.96 -20.83 -28.01
N THR A 674 -0.99 -20.47 -28.85
CA THR A 674 -0.17 -19.26 -28.65
C THR A 674 -1.00 -17.97 -28.66
N SER A 675 -2.17 -17.98 -29.29
CA SER A 675 -3.13 -16.86 -29.34
C SER A 675 -3.99 -16.72 -28.08
N ALA A 676 -3.89 -17.65 -27.12
CA ALA A 676 -4.74 -17.65 -25.94
C ALA A 676 -4.51 -16.43 -25.04
N THR A 677 -5.58 -15.91 -24.44
CA THR A 677 -5.52 -14.74 -23.55
C THR A 677 -6.07 -15.07 -22.16
N TRP A 678 -5.32 -14.67 -21.14
CA TRP A 678 -5.73 -14.81 -19.74
C TRP A 678 -6.57 -13.62 -19.29
N GLN A 679 -7.57 -13.91 -18.45
CA GLN A 679 -8.29 -12.91 -17.69
C GLN A 679 -8.50 -13.35 -16.24
N MET A 680 -8.34 -12.40 -15.31
CA MET A 680 -8.54 -12.53 -13.87
C MET A 680 -9.81 -11.76 -13.50
N HIS A 681 -10.73 -12.38 -12.75
CA HIS A 681 -11.91 -11.67 -12.26
C HIS A 681 -11.62 -10.96 -10.94
N THR A 682 -11.46 -9.65 -11.03
CA THR A 682 -11.11 -8.76 -9.93
C THR A 682 -12.18 -7.68 -9.85
N LEU A 683 -12.74 -7.45 -8.65
CA LEU A 683 -13.71 -6.38 -8.37
C LEU A 683 -14.81 -6.21 -9.47
N GLY A 684 -15.48 -7.31 -9.82
CA GLY A 684 -16.58 -7.33 -10.80
C GLY A 684 -16.15 -7.21 -12.27
N SER A 685 -14.85 -7.20 -12.58
CA SER A 685 -14.33 -7.02 -13.95
C SER A 685 -13.34 -8.12 -14.34
N TRP A 686 -13.32 -8.51 -15.63
CA TRP A 686 -12.38 -9.49 -16.17
C TRP A 686 -11.15 -8.79 -16.76
N LEU A 687 -10.08 -8.70 -16.00
CA LEU A 687 -8.86 -7.98 -16.39
C LEU A 687 -7.82 -8.89 -17.02
N SER A 688 -7.07 -8.39 -18.01
CA SER A 688 -5.92 -9.12 -18.55
C SER A 688 -4.67 -8.86 -17.71
N PRO A 689 -3.95 -9.89 -17.23
CA PRO A 689 -2.71 -9.71 -16.46
C PRO A 689 -1.57 -9.14 -17.30
N TYR A 690 -1.72 -9.09 -18.63
CA TYR A 690 -0.76 -8.48 -19.55
C TYR A 690 -1.00 -6.98 -19.78
N ARG A 691 -2.12 -6.43 -19.28
CA ARG A 691 -2.49 -5.02 -19.44
C ARG A 691 -2.28 -4.22 -18.16
N VAL A 692 -1.09 -4.37 -17.58
CA VAL A 692 -0.64 -3.62 -16.40
C VAL A 692 0.45 -2.62 -16.79
N VAL A 693 0.48 -1.46 -16.15
CA VAL A 693 1.57 -0.48 -16.33
C VAL A 693 2.94 -1.10 -16.05
N GLU A 694 3.98 -0.51 -16.61
CA GLU A 694 5.35 -0.90 -16.29
C GLU A 694 5.64 -0.64 -14.81
N ASN A 695 6.28 -1.59 -14.13
CA ASN A 695 6.49 -1.61 -12.67
C ASN A 695 5.19 -1.61 -11.82
N GLY A 696 4.03 -1.92 -12.42
CA GLY A 696 2.79 -2.25 -11.69
C GLY A 696 2.68 -3.74 -11.35
N THR A 697 1.65 -4.13 -10.58
CA THR A 697 1.48 -5.52 -10.10
C THR A 697 1.02 -6.46 -11.22
N ARG A 698 1.95 -7.22 -11.79
CA ARG A 698 1.68 -8.18 -12.90
C ARG A 698 1.51 -9.63 -12.47
N HIS A 699 1.98 -9.97 -11.28
CA HIS A 699 2.14 -11.36 -10.85
C HIS A 699 1.14 -11.77 -9.78
N VAL A 700 0.40 -10.82 -9.20
CA VAL A 700 -0.57 -11.07 -8.13
C VAL A 700 -1.85 -10.33 -8.43
N PHE A 701 -2.97 -11.04 -8.28
CA PHE A 701 -4.31 -10.52 -8.41
C PHE A 701 -5.19 -11.09 -7.30
N SER A 702 -6.06 -10.28 -6.72
CA SER A 702 -7.15 -10.78 -5.89
C SER A 702 -8.31 -11.21 -6.79
N VAL A 703 -8.68 -12.49 -6.69
CA VAL A 703 -9.65 -13.13 -7.59
C VAL A 703 -10.91 -13.56 -6.83
N TRP A 704 -12.06 -13.21 -7.40
CA TRP A 704 -13.39 -13.64 -6.92
C TRP A 704 -13.96 -14.79 -7.75
N ASP A 705 -14.62 -14.50 -8.88
CA ASP A 705 -15.30 -15.50 -9.72
C ASP A 705 -14.35 -16.50 -10.40
N GLY A 706 -13.08 -16.12 -10.57
CA GLY A 706 -12.05 -17.03 -11.03
C GLY A 706 -11.10 -16.45 -12.06
N VAL A 707 -10.35 -17.35 -12.66
CA VAL A 707 -9.43 -17.08 -13.76
C VAL A 707 -9.95 -17.79 -15.00
N ARG A 708 -9.92 -17.13 -16.16
CA ARG A 708 -10.29 -17.76 -17.43
C ARG A 708 -9.22 -17.61 -18.48
N LEU A 709 -9.09 -18.64 -19.29
CA LEU A 709 -8.30 -18.64 -20.50
C LEU A 709 -9.25 -18.63 -21.71
N ILE A 710 -9.09 -17.63 -22.57
CA ILE A 710 -9.90 -17.47 -23.79
C ILE A 710 -9.05 -17.90 -24.99
N GLN A 711 -9.59 -18.82 -25.79
CA GLN A 711 -8.99 -19.35 -27.02
C GLN A 711 -10.01 -19.25 -28.16
N GLU A 712 -9.57 -18.92 -29.37
CA GLU A 712 -10.42 -18.95 -30.56
C GLU A 712 -10.50 -20.39 -31.09
N THR A 713 -11.70 -20.94 -31.25
CA THR A 713 -11.87 -22.26 -31.87
C THR A 713 -12.12 -22.10 -33.38
N SER A 714 -11.45 -22.92 -34.19
CA SER A 714 -11.57 -22.91 -35.66
C SER A 714 -13.04 -22.99 -36.14
N PRO A 715 -13.44 -22.27 -37.21
CA PRO A 715 -14.84 -22.07 -37.61
C PRO A 715 -15.58 -23.31 -38.15
N THR A 716 -14.93 -24.47 -38.28
CA THR A 716 -15.52 -25.71 -38.84
C THR A 716 -16.20 -26.60 -37.80
N LEU A 717 -16.13 -26.26 -36.51
CA LEU A 717 -16.97 -26.83 -35.46
C LEU A 717 -17.78 -25.66 -34.90
N GLN A 718 -19.08 -25.84 -34.69
CA GLN A 718 -19.98 -24.80 -34.16
C GLN A 718 -19.30 -24.00 -33.03
N PRO A 719 -19.44 -22.66 -33.00
CA PRO A 719 -18.70 -21.79 -32.11
C PRO A 719 -19.03 -22.13 -30.65
N THR A 720 -18.25 -23.03 -30.09
CA THR A 720 -18.24 -23.31 -28.65
C THR A 720 -17.05 -22.54 -28.11
N ARG A 721 -17.35 -21.40 -27.48
CA ARG A 721 -16.41 -20.64 -26.67
C ARG A 721 -15.97 -21.58 -25.54
N GLN A 722 -14.83 -22.26 -25.71
CA GLN A 722 -14.31 -23.10 -24.64
C GLN A 722 -13.68 -22.18 -23.59
N GLN A 723 -14.43 -21.95 -22.51
CA GLN A 723 -13.95 -21.23 -21.34
C GLN A 723 -13.41 -22.27 -20.35
N GLY A 724 -12.09 -22.33 -20.21
CA GLY A 724 -11.49 -22.96 -19.03
C GLY A 724 -11.60 -21.98 -17.88
N LEU A 725 -12.58 -22.18 -16.99
CA LEU A 725 -12.75 -21.38 -15.77
C LEU A 725 -12.13 -22.14 -14.60
N LEU A 726 -11.11 -21.56 -13.97
CA LEU A 726 -10.72 -21.92 -12.61
C LEU A 726 -11.54 -21.08 -11.65
N SER A 727 -12.66 -21.63 -11.17
CA SER A 727 -13.41 -21.03 -10.07
C SER A 727 -12.96 -21.66 -8.75
N SER A 728 -12.47 -20.85 -7.82
CA SER A 728 -12.26 -21.31 -6.44
C SER A 728 -13.61 -21.33 -5.72
N SER A 729 -14.25 -22.50 -5.58
CA SER A 729 -15.51 -22.63 -4.82
C SER A 729 -15.33 -22.51 -3.30
N GLN A 730 -14.12 -22.15 -2.86
CA GLN A 730 -13.54 -22.30 -1.53
C GLN A 730 -12.38 -21.30 -1.42
N PRO A 731 -12.02 -20.77 -0.23
CA PRO A 731 -10.99 -19.75 -0.11
C PRO A 731 -9.67 -20.33 -0.64
N PRO A 732 -9.11 -19.78 -1.73
CA PRO A 732 -7.73 -20.03 -2.07
C PRO A 732 -6.91 -19.27 -1.03
N VAL A 733 -6.29 -20.02 -0.14
CA VAL A 733 -5.03 -19.58 0.42
C VAL A 733 -3.98 -20.18 -0.49
N LEU A 734 -3.18 -19.31 -1.08
CA LEU A 734 -1.76 -19.45 -1.47
C LEU A 734 -1.51 -18.72 -2.78
N ASP A 735 -0.35 -18.06 -2.81
CA ASP A 735 0.25 -17.37 -3.96
C ASP A 735 0.29 -18.22 -5.24
#